data_AF-A0A1J3FIN3-F1
#
_entry.id   AF-A0A1J3FIN3-F1
#
_cell.length_a   1.000
_cell.length_b   1.000
_cell.length_c   1.000
_cell.angle_alpha   90.00
_cell.angle_beta   90.00
_cell.angle_gamma   90.00
#
_symmetry.space_group_name_H-M   'P 1'
#
loop_
_entity.id
_entity.type
_entity.pdbx_description
1 polymer ?
#
loop_
_entity_poly.entity_id
_entity_poly.type
_entity_poly.pdbx_seq_one_letter_code
_entity_poly.pdbx_strand_id
1 'polypeptide(L)'
;MAFWRLSSGDATSFKFLFSIVFIYALMSAIAYCVLHMKHISPLPFDAPIDRFSEARAVEHIRVLAEEIDGRQEGRPGLKEAATYIKKQLEMVKERAGPNLRVDVEETQVDGSFSMMFLGHSISLGYRNHTNILMRISSMHSHDSDASVLVNAHYDSPVNSPGAGDCGSCVASLLEVARLVVDSGWTPPRPIIFLFNGAEELFMLGSHGFMTQHKLKDTIGAFINVEASGTGGVDLVCQSGPGSWPSYVYSQAAVHPMAQSSAQDVFPVIPGDTDYRMFAEDYGDIPGLDIIFLLGGYYYHTSFDTVDRIVPGSMQARGENLISVLKGFTSSSLLKVSSERKSLDVDTNSDMVERAVFFDYMTLFMVFYPRRVAMVLHNIPAALFFFVPFYLYMRDSGMHPLLSIFWAFLKGFMHHFAGILLGAIFPVLFSVIRLFFADPMSWFAHSYLAFLMFIPCSFLGLLFPRAISNRVSHCQGVSSKKIMKVETYDEGRFWGAFGFYAFVTSAYFFAGLNGGFLTFVVCISMLLGWISFCLSVNSYGYSIKSPMFYVIPLVPCIVYSIYFGGILALLLIEKTGMMGAVPPPYGFYLADVVVAAVIGLTTGLCLGPIIPICDRWLAKSSILKFLLHFSVVMLAVSSQFFPYSKDAPKRVVLQHTFFSAGGNEITGSNYDLAVIDSNSMEFVFKHAPELAEELNVGSSFSLRNAEASPQNAWLAFFPISCVVTTNGRFPAKANKISERYSQFPHLKTRKPQTTFQNGTRRVHLELFLGSLEEIWVTVLNVTGPLSGWSFADGKPPAPELPAGGPPSYILRLSGNSSEKWNFWLEASSEEEVRVDVAVLDQRIDEETKHLKSLFPGWSDVISYTSFLSTYFF
;
A
#
# COMPACT_ATOMS: atom_id res chain seq x y z
N MET A 1 32.27 -15.55 38.29
CA MET A 1 31.97 -16.62 37.30
C MET A 1 31.04 -17.68 37.90
N ALA A 2 29.78 -17.33 38.19
CA ALA A 2 28.75 -18.28 38.67
C ALA A 2 27.41 -18.09 37.94
N PHE A 3 27.45 -17.51 36.73
CA PHE A 3 26.31 -17.40 35.84
C PHE A 3 26.37 -18.59 34.88
N TRP A 4 25.28 -19.36 34.76
CA TRP A 4 25.11 -20.52 33.86
C TRP A 4 25.66 -21.88 34.33
N ARG A 5 25.18 -22.40 35.48
CA ARG A 5 25.11 -23.88 35.62
C ARG A 5 23.93 -24.39 34.80
N LEU A 6 24.17 -24.68 33.51
CA LEU A 6 23.19 -25.33 32.64
C LEU A 6 23.02 -26.79 33.06
N SER A 7 21.79 -27.22 33.33
CA SER A 7 21.49 -28.64 33.52
C SER A 7 21.55 -29.38 32.18
N SER A 8 21.68 -30.71 32.20
CA SER A 8 21.55 -31.54 30.98
C SER A 8 20.19 -31.33 30.28
N GLY A 9 19.15 -31.05 31.06
CA GLY A 9 17.83 -30.67 30.57
C GLY A 9 17.82 -29.32 29.85
N ASP A 10 18.61 -28.34 30.29
CA ASP A 10 18.74 -27.05 29.60
C ASP A 10 19.46 -27.20 28.27
N ALA A 11 20.55 -27.98 28.21
CA ALA A 11 21.26 -28.25 26.96
C ALA A 11 20.34 -28.85 25.89
N THR A 12 19.42 -29.72 26.30
CA THR A 12 18.42 -30.35 25.42
C THR A 12 17.39 -29.33 24.90
N SER A 13 16.95 -28.41 25.76
CA SER A 13 16.05 -27.30 25.38
C SER A 13 16.71 -26.31 24.43
N PHE A 14 17.98 -25.96 24.65
CA PHE A 14 18.72 -25.08 23.73
C PHE A 14 18.93 -25.73 22.36
N LYS A 15 19.27 -27.03 22.31
CA LYS A 15 19.32 -27.77 21.03
C LYS A 15 17.99 -27.69 20.28
N PHE A 16 16.88 -27.90 20.99
CA PHE A 16 15.54 -27.80 20.40
C PHE A 16 15.25 -26.39 19.87
N LEU A 17 15.52 -25.35 20.67
CA LEU A 17 15.38 -23.95 20.25
C LEU A 17 16.18 -23.66 18.98
N PHE A 18 17.47 -24.03 18.95
CA PHE A 18 18.33 -23.78 17.80
C PHE A 18 17.90 -24.57 16.56
N SER A 19 17.36 -25.79 16.71
CA SER A 19 16.74 -26.52 15.59
C SER A 19 15.55 -25.76 15.00
N ILE A 20 14.64 -25.24 15.84
CA ILE A 20 13.50 -24.43 15.37
C ILE A 20 13.97 -23.15 14.69
N VAL A 21 14.95 -22.45 15.28
CA VAL A 21 15.54 -21.23 14.70
C VAL A 21 16.20 -21.52 13.35
N PHE A 22 16.91 -22.64 13.22
CA PHE A 22 17.55 -23.04 11.96
C PHE A 22 16.51 -23.34 10.87
N ILE A 23 15.44 -24.08 11.20
CA ILE A 23 14.34 -24.34 10.27
C ILE A 23 13.68 -23.02 9.86
N TYR A 24 13.40 -22.13 10.82
CA TYR A 24 12.84 -20.81 10.56
C TYR A 24 13.73 -19.97 9.64
N ALA A 25 15.04 -19.94 9.87
CA ALA A 25 15.99 -19.21 9.03
C ALA A 25 16.01 -19.73 7.59
N LEU A 26 15.94 -21.05 7.39
CA LEU A 26 15.83 -21.64 6.04
C LEU A 26 14.51 -21.23 5.36
N MET A 27 13.39 -21.29 6.07
CA MET A 27 12.09 -20.86 5.54
C MET A 27 12.08 -19.37 5.19
N SER A 28 12.65 -18.51 6.03
CA SER A 28 12.83 -17.09 5.76
C SER A 28 13.72 -16.81 4.55
N ALA A 29 14.80 -17.59 4.36
CA ALA A 29 15.65 -17.46 3.19
C ALA A 29 14.91 -17.81 1.89
N ILE A 30 14.08 -18.87 1.90
CA ILE A 30 13.23 -19.23 0.76
C ILE A 30 12.20 -18.12 0.50
N ALA A 31 11.49 -17.67 1.52
CA ALA A 31 10.52 -16.58 1.39
C ALA A 31 11.17 -15.31 0.81
N TYR A 32 12.36 -14.93 1.29
CA TYR A 32 13.13 -13.81 0.76
C TYR A 32 13.48 -13.97 -0.72
N CYS A 33 13.92 -15.16 -1.15
CA CYS A 33 14.18 -15.43 -2.57
C CYS A 33 12.92 -15.30 -3.45
N VAL A 34 11.75 -15.67 -2.92
CA VAL A 34 10.47 -15.51 -3.62
C VAL A 34 10.07 -14.03 -3.70
N LEU A 35 10.10 -13.32 -2.56
CA LEU A 35 9.70 -11.91 -2.48
C LEU A 35 10.52 -10.98 -3.38
N HIS A 36 11.81 -11.27 -3.55
CA HIS A 36 12.71 -10.50 -4.42
C HIS A 36 12.91 -11.14 -5.80
N MET A 37 11.99 -12.01 -6.24
CA MET A 37 11.96 -12.61 -7.58
C MET A 37 13.25 -13.30 -8.04
N LYS A 38 14.11 -13.74 -7.10
CA LYS A 38 15.39 -14.38 -7.41
C LYS A 38 15.28 -15.74 -8.11
N HIS A 39 14.07 -16.29 -8.15
CA HIS A 39 13.74 -17.55 -8.84
C HIS A 39 13.30 -17.33 -10.29
N ILE A 40 13.04 -16.09 -10.70
CA ILE A 40 12.69 -15.71 -12.08
C ILE A 40 13.94 -15.17 -12.77
N SER A 41 14.22 -15.66 -13.98
CA SER A 41 15.36 -15.20 -14.77
C SER A 41 14.92 -14.14 -15.77
N PRO A 42 15.40 -12.89 -15.68
CA PRO A 42 15.15 -11.86 -16.68
C PRO A 42 15.61 -12.30 -18.06
N LEU A 43 14.78 -12.09 -19.08
CA LEU A 43 15.19 -12.36 -20.45
C LEU A 43 15.95 -11.17 -21.07
N PRO A 44 17.01 -11.44 -21.86
CA PRO A 44 17.83 -10.40 -22.50
C PRO A 44 17.11 -9.74 -23.68
N PHE A 45 17.71 -8.68 -24.22
CA PHE A 45 17.11 -7.85 -25.28
C PHE A 45 16.85 -8.64 -26.58
N ASP A 46 17.74 -9.58 -26.89
CA ASP A 46 17.71 -10.48 -28.05
C ASP A 46 16.87 -11.75 -27.83
N ALA A 47 16.13 -11.83 -26.72
CA ALA A 47 15.21 -12.93 -26.46
C ALA A 47 14.19 -13.08 -27.61
N PRO A 48 13.68 -14.30 -27.88
CA PRO A 48 12.74 -14.56 -28.96
C PRO A 48 11.55 -13.58 -28.98
N ILE A 49 11.11 -13.21 -30.18
CA ILE A 49 10.09 -12.18 -30.40
C ILE A 49 8.71 -12.56 -29.81
N ASP A 50 8.45 -13.85 -29.68
CA ASP A 50 7.26 -14.47 -29.10
C ASP A 50 7.34 -14.64 -27.57
N ARG A 51 8.37 -14.07 -26.94
CA ARG A 51 8.53 -14.00 -25.49
C ARG A 51 8.51 -12.56 -25.01
N PHE A 52 8.02 -12.34 -23.79
CA PHE A 52 8.23 -11.07 -23.08
C PHE A 52 9.70 -10.96 -22.67
N SER A 53 10.33 -9.80 -22.86
CA SER A 53 11.70 -9.54 -22.40
C SER A 53 11.74 -8.39 -21.41
N GLU A 54 12.21 -8.68 -20.20
CA GLU A 54 12.51 -7.65 -19.20
C GLU A 54 13.51 -6.62 -19.73
N ALA A 55 14.56 -7.02 -20.44
CA ALA A 55 15.55 -6.07 -20.97
C ALA A 55 14.96 -5.10 -22.01
N ARG A 56 14.00 -5.54 -22.84
CA ARG A 56 13.28 -4.63 -23.76
C ARG A 56 12.36 -3.67 -23.01
N ALA A 57 11.66 -4.17 -21.99
CA ALA A 57 10.81 -3.32 -21.16
C ALA A 57 11.64 -2.29 -20.38
N VAL A 58 12.76 -2.68 -19.77
CA VAL A 58 13.67 -1.78 -19.04
C VAL A 58 14.23 -0.67 -19.94
N GLU A 59 14.45 -0.93 -21.23
CA GLU A 59 14.84 0.12 -22.18
C GLU A 59 13.75 1.19 -22.34
N HIS A 60 12.46 0.82 -22.33
CA HIS A 60 11.37 1.80 -22.28
C HIS A 60 11.39 2.61 -20.99
N ILE A 61 11.66 1.97 -19.84
CA ILE A 61 11.79 2.67 -18.55
C ILE A 61 12.94 3.68 -18.61
N ARG A 62 14.09 3.30 -19.18
CA ARG A 62 15.26 4.17 -19.34
C ARG A 62 14.91 5.44 -20.12
N VAL A 63 14.19 5.31 -21.24
CA VAL A 63 13.75 6.48 -22.00
C VAL A 63 12.79 7.34 -21.17
N LEU A 64 11.80 6.72 -20.52
CA LEU A 64 10.75 7.43 -19.77
C LEU A 64 11.25 8.13 -18.50
N ALA A 65 12.26 7.59 -17.83
CA ALA A 65 12.74 8.06 -16.52
C ALA A 65 14.10 8.76 -16.57
N GLU A 66 14.96 8.49 -17.55
CA GLU A 66 16.31 9.10 -17.64
C GLU A 66 16.50 10.03 -18.83
N GLU A 67 15.95 9.70 -20.00
CA GLU A 67 16.14 10.53 -21.21
C GLU A 67 15.15 11.69 -21.29
N ILE A 68 13.91 11.46 -20.87
CA ILE A 68 12.86 12.48 -20.81
C ILE A 68 12.99 13.24 -19.48
N ASP A 69 13.13 14.57 -19.54
CA ASP A 69 13.26 15.43 -18.35
C ASP A 69 11.90 15.62 -17.64
N GLY A 70 11.48 14.59 -16.90
CA GLY A 70 10.36 14.60 -15.96
C GLY A 70 8.98 14.53 -16.62
N ARG A 71 8.15 13.60 -16.14
CA ARG A 71 6.80 13.34 -16.68
C ARG A 71 5.70 13.88 -15.76
N GLN A 72 6.03 14.82 -14.89
CA GLN A 72 5.05 15.49 -14.05
C GLN A 72 4.08 16.33 -14.89
N GLU A 73 2.83 16.43 -14.46
CA GLU A 73 1.88 17.37 -15.06
C GLU A 73 2.45 18.80 -15.06
N GLY A 74 2.26 19.50 -16.19
CA GLY A 74 2.80 20.83 -16.42
C GLY A 74 4.23 20.86 -16.96
N ARG A 75 5.04 19.80 -16.84
CA ARG A 75 6.39 19.77 -17.41
C ARG A 75 6.38 19.36 -18.90
N PRO A 76 7.33 19.85 -19.72
CA PRO A 76 7.43 19.45 -21.13
C PRO A 76 7.58 17.94 -21.35
N GLY A 77 8.27 17.24 -20.44
CA GLY A 77 8.55 15.82 -20.56
C GLY A 77 7.30 14.94 -20.53
N LEU A 78 6.18 15.37 -19.93
CA LEU A 78 4.89 14.65 -20.03
C LEU A 78 4.43 14.52 -21.49
N LYS A 79 4.55 15.61 -22.27
CA LYS A 79 4.19 15.60 -23.70
C LYS A 79 5.17 14.78 -24.52
N GLU A 80 6.46 14.82 -24.17
CA GLU A 80 7.49 13.99 -24.80
C GLU A 80 7.23 12.50 -24.56
N ALA A 81 6.81 12.12 -23.35
CA ALA A 81 6.43 10.76 -23.01
C ALA A 81 5.22 10.28 -23.81
N ALA A 82 4.15 11.08 -23.91
CA ALA A 82 3.00 10.77 -24.76
C ALA A 82 3.41 10.58 -26.23
N THR A 83 4.30 11.45 -26.74
CA THR A 83 4.83 11.35 -28.10
C THR A 83 5.66 10.07 -28.30
N TYR A 84 6.49 9.72 -27.33
CA TYR A 84 7.29 8.50 -27.32
C TYR A 84 6.41 7.26 -27.35
N ILE A 85 5.43 7.17 -26.43
CA ILE A 85 4.49 6.05 -26.33
C ILE A 85 3.75 5.87 -27.65
N LYS A 86 3.16 6.95 -28.18
CA LYS A 86 2.46 6.91 -29.47
C LYS A 86 3.36 6.40 -30.60
N LYS A 87 4.61 6.88 -30.67
CA LYS A 87 5.58 6.42 -31.68
C LYS A 87 5.87 4.93 -31.54
N GLN A 88 6.05 4.42 -30.32
CA GLN A 88 6.26 2.98 -30.10
C GLN A 88 5.05 2.16 -30.56
N LEU A 89 3.83 2.62 -30.27
CA LEU A 89 2.59 1.93 -30.66
C LEU A 89 2.39 1.93 -32.19
N GLU A 90 2.68 3.05 -32.88
CA GLU A 90 2.64 3.10 -34.34
C GLU A 90 3.67 2.15 -34.97
N MET A 91 4.88 2.07 -34.42
CA MET A 91 5.89 1.10 -34.86
C MET A 91 5.42 -0.35 -34.66
N VAL A 92 4.69 -0.64 -33.58
CA VAL A 92 4.09 -1.97 -33.36
C VAL A 92 2.97 -2.23 -34.38
N LYS A 93 2.10 -1.24 -34.63
CA LYS A 93 1.01 -1.33 -35.61
C LYS A 93 1.50 -1.62 -37.02
N GLU A 94 2.61 -1.02 -37.45
CA GLU A 94 3.21 -1.27 -38.77
C GLU A 94 3.64 -2.74 -38.99
N ARG A 95 3.85 -3.49 -37.91
CA ARG A 95 4.20 -4.92 -37.95
C ARG A 95 2.99 -5.86 -37.89
N ALA A 96 1.77 -5.31 -37.79
CA ALA A 96 0.56 -6.12 -37.68
C ALA A 96 0.35 -7.04 -38.88
N GLY A 97 0.18 -8.33 -38.60
CA GLY A 97 -0.16 -9.33 -39.62
C GLY A 97 -1.58 -9.15 -40.18
N PRO A 98 -1.92 -9.84 -41.28
CA PRO A 98 -3.17 -9.61 -42.02
C PRO A 98 -4.45 -10.01 -41.26
N ASN A 99 -4.33 -10.74 -40.14
CA ASN A 99 -5.46 -11.18 -39.32
C ASN A 99 -5.81 -10.19 -38.20
N LEU A 100 -4.98 -9.18 -37.97
CA LEU A 100 -5.14 -8.20 -36.91
C LEU A 100 -5.57 -6.84 -37.48
N ARG A 101 -6.53 -6.22 -36.79
CA ARG A 101 -6.83 -4.79 -36.91
C ARG A 101 -6.21 -4.08 -35.71
N VAL A 102 -5.37 -3.09 -35.98
CA VAL A 102 -4.68 -2.30 -34.96
C VAL A 102 -4.94 -0.82 -35.18
N ASP A 103 -5.60 -0.19 -34.21
CA ASP A 103 -5.92 1.23 -34.20
C ASP A 103 -5.12 1.91 -33.08
N VAL A 104 -4.48 3.05 -33.39
CA VAL A 104 -3.76 3.88 -32.40
C VAL A 104 -4.41 5.26 -32.41
N GLU A 105 -4.74 5.77 -31.23
CA GLU A 105 -5.47 7.02 -31.06
C GLU A 105 -4.83 7.85 -29.94
N GLU A 106 -4.83 9.16 -30.12
CA GLU A 106 -4.49 10.14 -29.09
C GLU A 106 -5.75 10.96 -28.85
N THR A 107 -6.16 11.07 -27.59
CA THR A 107 -7.37 11.81 -27.22
C THR A 107 -7.05 12.83 -26.15
N GLN A 108 -7.64 14.02 -26.29
CA GLN A 108 -7.65 15.04 -25.26
C GLN A 108 -8.95 14.98 -24.48
N VAL A 109 -8.85 15.14 -23.16
CA VAL A 109 -9.99 15.06 -22.24
C VAL A 109 -10.05 16.28 -21.33
N ASP A 110 -11.27 16.77 -21.10
CA ASP A 110 -11.60 17.88 -20.22
C ASP A 110 -12.71 17.46 -19.25
N GLY A 111 -12.75 17.98 -18.03
CA GLY A 111 -13.84 17.58 -17.14
C GLY A 111 -13.79 18.18 -15.76
N SER A 112 -14.79 17.83 -14.96
CA SER A 112 -14.81 18.15 -13.54
C SER A 112 -15.67 17.17 -12.78
N PHE A 113 -15.24 16.80 -11.57
CA PHE A 113 -15.98 15.90 -10.69
C PHE A 113 -15.64 16.16 -9.22
N SER A 114 -16.35 15.50 -8.32
CA SER A 114 -16.06 15.54 -6.88
C SER A 114 -15.68 14.15 -6.40
N MET A 115 -14.73 14.08 -5.48
CA MET A 115 -14.33 12.83 -4.86
C MET A 115 -14.09 13.01 -3.37
N MET A 116 -14.30 11.92 -2.62
CA MET A 116 -13.76 11.79 -1.27
C MET A 116 -12.34 11.23 -1.34
N PHE A 117 -11.39 11.92 -0.71
CA PHE A 117 -10.00 11.47 -0.60
C PHE A 117 -9.44 11.84 0.77
N LEU A 118 -8.82 10.88 1.48
CA LEU A 118 -8.32 11.04 2.85
C LEU A 118 -9.35 11.64 3.84
N GLY A 119 -10.65 11.34 3.63
CA GLY A 119 -11.73 11.87 4.45
C GLY A 119 -12.17 13.30 4.12
N HIS A 120 -11.57 13.94 3.11
CA HIS A 120 -11.90 15.27 2.64
C HIS A 120 -12.70 15.21 1.34
N SER A 121 -13.71 16.07 1.22
CA SER A 121 -14.50 16.20 -0.01
C SER A 121 -13.90 17.32 -0.86
N ILE A 122 -13.36 16.94 -2.02
CA ILE A 122 -12.72 17.88 -2.94
C ILE A 122 -13.40 17.81 -4.29
N SER A 123 -13.39 18.92 -5.00
CA SER A 123 -13.70 18.93 -6.43
C SER A 123 -12.47 19.13 -7.27
N LEU A 124 -12.50 18.53 -8.44
CA LEU A 124 -11.43 18.48 -9.41
C LEU A 124 -11.98 19.08 -10.70
N GLY A 125 -11.21 19.94 -11.34
CA GLY A 125 -11.48 20.47 -12.67
C GLY A 125 -10.22 20.38 -13.50
N TYR A 126 -10.34 19.97 -14.75
CA TYR A 126 -9.17 19.76 -15.59
C TYR A 126 -9.45 19.98 -17.06
N ARG A 127 -8.39 20.25 -17.81
CA ARG A 127 -8.47 20.49 -19.26
C ARG A 127 -7.22 20.02 -20.00
N ASN A 128 -7.40 19.62 -21.25
CA ASN A 128 -6.35 19.22 -22.19
C ASN A 128 -5.42 18.10 -21.69
N HIS A 129 -5.88 17.20 -20.81
CA HIS A 129 -5.09 16.01 -20.48
C HIS A 129 -5.11 15.04 -21.65
N THR A 130 -3.98 14.38 -21.89
CA THR A 130 -3.79 13.48 -23.04
C THR A 130 -3.84 12.03 -22.60
N ASN A 131 -4.56 11.21 -23.36
CA ASN A 131 -4.51 9.76 -23.25
C ASN A 131 -4.05 9.20 -24.60
N ILE A 132 -3.22 8.16 -24.56
CA ILE A 132 -2.79 7.41 -25.73
C ILE A 132 -3.39 6.00 -25.67
N LEU A 133 -3.96 5.54 -26.77
CA LEU A 133 -4.67 4.27 -26.84
C LEU A 133 -4.18 3.43 -28.00
N MET A 134 -4.13 2.11 -27.78
CA MET A 134 -3.99 1.13 -28.85
C MET A 134 -5.08 0.07 -28.70
N ARG A 135 -5.89 -0.11 -29.74
CA ARG A 135 -6.87 -1.20 -29.82
C ARG A 135 -6.38 -2.27 -30.78
N ILE A 136 -6.27 -3.50 -30.29
CA ILE A 136 -5.91 -4.68 -31.08
C ILE A 136 -7.11 -5.61 -31.15
N SER A 137 -7.58 -5.95 -32.35
CA SER A 137 -8.68 -6.88 -32.55
C SER A 137 -8.43 -7.81 -33.73
N SER A 138 -9.26 -8.85 -33.86
CA SER A 138 -9.33 -9.62 -35.10
C SER A 138 -9.92 -8.76 -36.23
N MET A 139 -9.56 -9.05 -37.48
CA MET A 139 -10.21 -8.46 -38.66
C MET A 139 -11.71 -8.77 -38.75
N HIS A 140 -12.18 -9.79 -38.01
CA HIS A 140 -13.59 -10.16 -37.94
C HIS A 140 -14.33 -9.54 -36.74
N SER A 141 -13.62 -8.82 -35.87
CA SER A 141 -14.24 -8.17 -34.70
C SER A 141 -15.05 -6.94 -35.11
N HIS A 142 -16.17 -6.72 -34.44
CA HIS A 142 -16.96 -5.51 -34.55
C HIS A 142 -16.46 -4.43 -33.57
N ASP A 143 -16.76 -3.16 -33.85
CA ASP A 143 -16.36 -2.05 -32.98
C ASP A 143 -17.09 -2.10 -31.62
N SER A 144 -18.28 -2.72 -31.57
CA SER A 144 -19.08 -2.91 -30.36
C SER A 144 -18.73 -4.16 -29.54
N ASP A 145 -17.77 -4.97 -29.98
CA ASP A 145 -17.41 -6.20 -29.28
C ASP A 145 -16.83 -5.91 -27.88
N ALA A 146 -17.28 -6.71 -26.90
CA ALA A 146 -16.75 -6.66 -25.54
C ALA A 146 -15.22 -6.80 -25.54
N SER A 147 -14.54 -5.82 -24.97
CA SER A 147 -13.09 -5.66 -24.97
C SER A 147 -12.51 -5.81 -23.57
N VAL A 148 -11.24 -6.21 -23.49
CA VAL A 148 -10.45 -6.17 -22.25
C VAL A 148 -9.58 -4.90 -22.26
N LEU A 149 -9.73 -4.06 -21.26
CA LEU A 149 -8.88 -2.88 -21.04
C LEU A 149 -7.64 -3.26 -20.24
N VAL A 150 -6.48 -2.76 -20.62
CA VAL A 150 -5.24 -2.80 -19.83
C VAL A 150 -4.77 -1.35 -19.66
N ASN A 151 -4.70 -0.89 -18.41
CA ASN A 151 -4.43 0.50 -18.06
C ASN A 151 -3.06 0.64 -17.38
N ALA A 152 -2.35 1.72 -17.69
CA ALA A 152 -1.22 2.22 -16.92
C ALA A 152 -1.10 3.74 -17.12
N HIS A 153 -0.79 4.48 -16.06
CA HIS A 153 -0.56 5.91 -16.19
C HIS A 153 0.89 6.22 -16.59
N TYR A 154 1.12 7.32 -17.31
CA TYR A 154 2.46 7.70 -17.81
C TYR A 154 3.00 9.00 -17.25
N ASP A 155 2.25 9.71 -16.42
CA ASP A 155 2.78 10.81 -15.61
C ASP A 155 3.64 10.29 -14.43
N SER A 156 4.32 11.21 -13.75
CA SER A 156 5.10 10.90 -12.55
C SER A 156 4.85 11.96 -11.45
N PRO A 157 5.15 11.65 -10.17
CA PRO A 157 4.92 12.59 -9.08
C PRO A 157 5.98 13.70 -9.06
N VAL A 158 5.67 14.81 -8.37
CA VAL A 158 6.58 15.96 -8.24
C VAL A 158 7.96 15.52 -7.77
N ASN A 159 9.01 15.93 -8.50
CA ASN A 159 10.41 15.60 -8.26
C ASN A 159 10.82 14.11 -8.39
N SER A 160 9.92 13.22 -8.81
CA SER A 160 10.23 11.81 -9.04
C SER A 160 10.48 11.49 -10.53
N PRO A 161 11.55 10.76 -10.90
CA PRO A 161 11.73 10.24 -12.25
C PRO A 161 10.65 9.22 -12.65
N GLY A 162 10.09 8.50 -11.67
CA GLY A 162 8.99 7.57 -11.89
C GLY A 162 9.37 6.28 -12.61
N ALA A 163 10.55 5.71 -12.34
CA ALA A 163 10.99 4.47 -12.99
C ALA A 163 10.11 3.27 -12.59
N GLY A 164 9.87 3.09 -11.29
CA GLY A 164 8.85 2.19 -10.78
C GLY A 164 7.46 2.73 -11.12
N ASP A 165 7.20 3.98 -10.75
CA ASP A 165 5.88 4.61 -10.69
C ASP A 165 5.67 5.74 -11.73
N CYS A 166 5.00 5.49 -12.86
CA CYS A 166 4.65 4.17 -13.42
C CYS A 166 5.39 3.91 -14.74
N GLY A 167 6.67 4.28 -14.84
CA GLY A 167 7.52 3.94 -15.99
C GLY A 167 7.54 2.43 -16.26
N SER A 168 7.59 1.63 -15.19
CA SER A 168 7.55 0.16 -15.24
C SER A 168 6.23 -0.38 -15.81
N CYS A 169 5.12 0.31 -15.55
CA CYS A 169 3.78 -0.09 -15.96
C CYS A 169 3.60 0.17 -17.45
N VAL A 170 3.92 1.40 -17.89
CA VAL A 170 3.94 1.78 -19.32
C VAL A 170 4.85 0.85 -20.12
N ALA A 171 6.07 0.61 -19.64
CA ALA A 171 7.02 -0.28 -20.28
C ALA A 171 6.49 -1.72 -20.43
N SER A 172 5.79 -2.22 -19.40
CA SER A 172 5.17 -3.55 -19.43
C SER A 172 4.07 -3.62 -20.49
N LEU A 173 3.19 -2.61 -20.56
CA LEU A 173 2.13 -2.57 -21.57
C LEU A 173 2.69 -2.42 -23.00
N LEU A 174 3.74 -1.63 -23.21
CA LEU A 174 4.40 -1.50 -24.51
C LEU A 174 4.98 -2.84 -25.01
N GLU A 175 5.71 -3.57 -24.15
CA GLU A 175 6.27 -4.88 -24.50
C GLU A 175 5.18 -5.96 -24.64
N VAL A 176 4.09 -5.89 -23.86
CA VAL A 176 2.93 -6.79 -24.04
C VAL A 176 2.20 -6.49 -25.35
N ALA A 177 1.95 -5.23 -25.69
CA ALA A 177 1.33 -4.85 -26.96
C ALA A 177 2.17 -5.31 -28.15
N ARG A 178 3.49 -5.13 -28.08
CA ARG A 178 4.46 -5.69 -29.01
C ARG A 178 4.30 -7.20 -29.15
N LEU A 179 4.27 -7.91 -28.02
CA LEU A 179 4.15 -9.37 -27.98
C LEU A 179 2.83 -9.87 -28.57
N VAL A 180 1.70 -9.18 -28.32
CA VAL A 180 0.41 -9.54 -28.92
C VAL A 180 0.49 -9.49 -30.45
N VAL A 181 1.09 -8.43 -31.01
CA VAL A 181 1.21 -8.27 -32.46
C VAL A 181 2.22 -9.26 -33.07
N ASP A 182 3.41 -9.38 -32.49
CA ASP A 182 4.51 -10.11 -33.10
C ASP A 182 4.45 -11.63 -32.86
N SER A 183 3.66 -12.12 -31.90
CA SER A 183 3.56 -13.57 -31.59
C SER A 183 2.69 -14.37 -32.55
N GLY A 184 1.97 -13.71 -33.47
CA GLY A 184 1.00 -14.34 -34.37
C GLY A 184 -0.30 -14.77 -33.68
N TRP A 185 -0.50 -14.45 -32.40
CA TRP A 185 -1.76 -14.70 -31.70
C TRP A 185 -2.83 -13.71 -32.13
N THR A 186 -4.00 -14.21 -32.53
CA THR A 186 -5.19 -13.38 -32.80
C THR A 186 -6.12 -13.43 -31.59
N PRO A 187 -6.35 -12.31 -30.89
CA PRO A 187 -7.16 -12.33 -29.67
C PRO A 187 -8.63 -12.60 -30.00
N PRO A 188 -9.33 -13.50 -29.27
CA PRO A 188 -10.74 -13.82 -29.53
C PRO A 188 -11.69 -12.63 -29.28
N ARG A 189 -11.28 -11.71 -28.42
CA ARG A 189 -11.98 -10.46 -28.07
C ARG A 189 -10.98 -9.31 -28.14
N PRO A 190 -11.41 -8.09 -28.52
CA PRO A 190 -10.49 -6.97 -28.63
C PRO A 190 -9.79 -6.64 -27.30
N ILE A 191 -8.57 -6.12 -27.41
CA ILE A 191 -7.75 -5.62 -26.29
C ILE A 191 -7.56 -4.12 -26.51
N ILE A 192 -7.75 -3.33 -25.45
CA ILE A 192 -7.48 -1.90 -25.43
C ILE A 192 -6.34 -1.66 -24.45
N PHE A 193 -5.21 -1.15 -24.92
CA PHE A 193 -4.16 -0.60 -24.08
C PHE A 193 -4.42 0.89 -23.92
N LEU A 194 -4.59 1.35 -22.68
CA LEU A 194 -4.78 2.75 -22.31
C LEU A 194 -3.55 3.21 -21.53
N PHE A 195 -2.91 4.25 -22.05
CA PHE A 195 -1.85 5.00 -21.38
C PHE A 195 -2.42 6.36 -21.04
N ASN A 196 -2.88 6.54 -19.80
CA ASN A 196 -3.52 7.77 -19.35
C ASN A 196 -2.52 8.72 -18.65
N GLY A 197 -2.75 10.03 -18.80
CA GLY A 197 -2.00 11.05 -18.05
C GLY A 197 -2.73 11.48 -16.78
N ALA A 198 -2.01 12.20 -15.92
CA ALA A 198 -2.55 12.87 -14.74
C ALA A 198 -3.26 11.94 -13.74
N GLU A 199 -2.70 10.75 -13.50
CA GLU A 199 -3.11 9.90 -12.38
C GLU A 199 -2.72 10.54 -11.04
N GLU A 200 -1.50 11.09 -10.97
CA GLU A 200 -0.89 11.69 -9.77
C GLU A 200 -1.62 12.96 -9.31
N LEU A 201 -2.56 13.43 -10.12
CA LEU A 201 -3.49 14.51 -9.83
C LEU A 201 -4.92 14.00 -9.64
N PHE A 202 -5.07 12.81 -9.07
CA PHE A 202 -6.34 12.16 -8.76
C PHE A 202 -7.07 11.58 -9.99
N MET A 203 -6.36 10.76 -10.77
CA MET A 203 -6.95 9.90 -11.81
C MET A 203 -7.70 10.68 -12.91
N LEU A 204 -7.20 11.87 -13.28
CA LEU A 204 -7.93 12.79 -14.18
C LEU A 204 -8.03 12.23 -15.60
N GLY A 205 -6.97 11.57 -16.08
CA GLY A 205 -6.97 10.97 -17.42
C GLY A 205 -7.93 9.80 -17.56
N SER A 206 -7.99 8.91 -16.57
CA SER A 206 -8.91 7.76 -16.58
C SER A 206 -10.36 8.19 -16.39
N HIS A 207 -10.63 9.19 -15.53
CA HIS A 207 -11.94 9.86 -15.45
C HIS A 207 -12.35 10.44 -16.81
N GLY A 208 -11.44 11.14 -17.50
CA GLY A 208 -11.69 11.68 -18.83
C GLY A 208 -12.03 10.60 -19.86
N PHE A 209 -11.30 9.48 -19.85
CA PHE A 209 -11.59 8.34 -20.69
C PHE A 209 -12.99 7.76 -20.40
N MET A 210 -13.32 7.51 -19.13
CA MET A 210 -14.60 6.94 -18.72
C MET A 210 -15.79 7.86 -18.93
N THR A 211 -15.60 9.17 -19.02
CA THR A 211 -16.70 10.10 -19.28
C THR A 211 -16.92 10.37 -20.76
N GLN A 212 -15.85 10.46 -21.56
CA GLN A 212 -15.91 11.01 -22.92
C GLN A 212 -15.59 10.02 -24.04
N HIS A 213 -14.79 8.98 -23.77
CA HIS A 213 -14.26 8.15 -24.85
C HIS A 213 -15.30 7.17 -25.40
N LYS A 214 -15.40 7.05 -26.73
CA LYS A 214 -16.36 6.16 -27.43
C LYS A 214 -16.25 4.68 -27.05
N LEU A 215 -15.06 4.23 -26.65
CA LEU A 215 -14.80 2.83 -26.29
C LEU A 215 -15.23 2.46 -24.87
N LYS A 216 -15.59 3.43 -24.01
CA LYS A 216 -15.93 3.15 -22.60
C LYS A 216 -17.02 2.09 -22.45
N ASP A 217 -18.02 2.11 -23.33
CA ASP A 217 -19.19 1.23 -23.26
C ASP A 217 -18.89 -0.17 -23.84
N THR A 218 -17.73 -0.35 -24.46
CA THR A 218 -17.28 -1.65 -25.01
C THR A 218 -16.48 -2.48 -24.02
N ILE A 219 -16.17 -1.93 -22.83
CA ILE A 219 -15.27 -2.59 -21.88
C ILE A 219 -16.04 -3.63 -21.08
N GLY A 220 -15.66 -4.89 -21.26
CA GLY A 220 -16.21 -6.00 -20.51
C GLY A 220 -15.47 -6.26 -19.20
N ALA A 221 -14.16 -5.99 -19.19
CA ALA A 221 -13.29 -6.13 -18.03
C ALA A 221 -12.02 -5.30 -18.17
N PHE A 222 -11.31 -5.08 -17.07
CA PHE A 222 -10.03 -4.38 -17.09
C PHE A 222 -8.94 -5.00 -16.22
N ILE A 223 -7.69 -4.65 -16.52
CA ILE A 223 -6.51 -4.89 -15.69
C ILE A 223 -5.80 -3.54 -15.53
N ASN A 224 -5.76 -3.02 -14.31
CA ASN A 224 -4.97 -1.85 -13.95
C ASN A 224 -3.59 -2.31 -13.48
N VAL A 225 -2.53 -1.72 -14.05
CA VAL A 225 -1.14 -2.04 -13.71
C VAL A 225 -0.52 -0.80 -13.07
N GLU A 226 -0.04 -0.97 -11.85
CA GLU A 226 0.37 0.11 -10.96
C GLU A 226 1.66 -0.24 -10.21
N ALA A 227 2.29 0.75 -9.57
CA ALA A 227 3.49 0.57 -8.78
C ALA A 227 3.47 1.44 -7.51
N SER A 228 3.59 0.80 -6.36
CA SER A 228 3.83 1.48 -5.08
C SER A 228 5.28 1.32 -4.60
N GLY A 229 6.18 1.00 -5.53
CA GLY A 229 7.57 0.64 -5.32
C GLY A 229 8.24 0.19 -6.63
N THR A 230 9.44 -0.36 -6.55
CA THR A 230 10.28 -0.66 -7.73
C THR A 230 10.32 -2.13 -8.13
N GLY A 231 9.53 -3.00 -7.48
CA GLY A 231 9.37 -4.38 -7.91
C GLY A 231 9.04 -5.35 -6.77
N GLY A 232 9.66 -6.52 -6.80
CA GLY A 232 9.31 -7.66 -5.96
C GLY A 232 8.04 -8.34 -6.46
N VAL A 233 7.08 -8.54 -5.55
CA VAL A 233 5.75 -9.14 -5.83
C VAL A 233 4.85 -8.15 -6.56
N ASP A 234 4.28 -8.59 -7.68
CA ASP A 234 3.28 -7.87 -8.49
C ASP A 234 1.87 -8.28 -8.04
N LEU A 235 1.45 -7.74 -6.90
CA LEU A 235 0.32 -8.25 -6.14
C LEU A 235 -1.01 -7.76 -6.71
N VAL A 236 -1.93 -8.69 -6.99
CA VAL A 236 -3.36 -8.38 -7.13
C VAL A 236 -3.90 -7.95 -5.77
N CYS A 237 -4.01 -6.64 -5.55
CA CYS A 237 -4.49 -6.06 -4.30
C CYS A 237 -6.01 -5.85 -4.29
N GLN A 238 -6.62 -5.67 -5.47
CA GLN A 238 -8.07 -5.51 -5.61
C GLN A 238 -8.59 -6.36 -6.77
N SER A 239 -9.78 -6.92 -6.60
CA SER A 239 -10.50 -7.64 -7.65
C SER A 239 -12.01 -7.46 -7.49
N GLY A 240 -12.66 -7.07 -8.58
CA GLY A 240 -14.11 -6.93 -8.65
C GLY A 240 -14.55 -5.81 -9.59
N PRO A 241 -15.85 -5.50 -9.64
CA PRO A 241 -16.95 -6.21 -8.94
C PRO A 241 -17.09 -7.68 -9.36
N GLY A 242 -17.62 -8.51 -8.45
CA GLY A 242 -17.74 -9.96 -8.63
C GLY A 242 -16.42 -10.74 -8.48
N SER A 243 -16.50 -12.07 -8.50
CA SER A 243 -15.34 -12.96 -8.29
C SER A 243 -14.73 -13.53 -9.57
N TRP A 244 -15.34 -13.29 -10.72
CA TRP A 244 -14.84 -13.87 -11.96
C TRP A 244 -13.47 -13.32 -12.43
N PRO A 245 -13.07 -12.06 -12.18
CA PRO A 245 -11.73 -11.59 -12.55
C PRO A 245 -10.64 -12.37 -11.79
N SER A 246 -10.82 -12.56 -10.47
CA SER A 246 -9.91 -13.37 -9.65
C SER A 246 -9.98 -14.87 -9.99
N TYR A 247 -11.14 -15.37 -10.42
CA TYR A 247 -11.24 -16.72 -10.97
C TYR A 247 -10.39 -16.89 -12.24
N VAL A 248 -10.50 -15.98 -13.21
CA VAL A 248 -9.69 -16.03 -14.44
C VAL A 248 -8.20 -15.92 -14.11
N TYR A 249 -7.83 -15.00 -13.21
CA TYR A 249 -6.45 -14.89 -12.73
C TYR A 249 -5.95 -16.21 -12.12
N SER A 250 -6.77 -16.86 -11.29
CA SER A 250 -6.41 -18.13 -10.64
C SER A 250 -6.09 -19.27 -11.62
N GLN A 251 -6.68 -19.22 -12.82
CA GLN A 251 -6.47 -20.23 -13.87
C GLN A 251 -5.34 -19.86 -14.84
N ALA A 252 -5.08 -18.57 -15.02
CA ALA A 252 -4.23 -18.07 -16.10
C ALA A 252 -2.84 -17.57 -15.63
N ALA A 253 -2.69 -17.13 -14.38
CA ALA A 253 -1.42 -16.58 -13.90
C ALA A 253 -0.31 -17.64 -13.91
N VAL A 254 0.84 -17.29 -14.49
CA VAL A 254 2.03 -18.16 -14.59
C VAL A 254 2.83 -18.11 -13.29
N HIS A 255 2.97 -16.90 -12.74
CA HIS A 255 3.63 -16.59 -11.47
C HIS A 255 2.59 -15.95 -10.54
N PRO A 256 1.64 -16.70 -9.99
CA PRO A 256 0.51 -16.12 -9.28
C PRO A 256 0.91 -15.28 -8.07
N MET A 257 0.40 -14.05 -7.99
CA MET A 257 0.71 -13.10 -6.92
C MET A 257 -0.59 -12.38 -6.55
N ALA A 258 -1.42 -13.00 -5.71
CA ALA A 258 -2.76 -12.48 -5.42
C ALA A 258 -3.19 -12.89 -4.02
N GLN A 259 -3.82 -11.99 -3.28
CA GLN A 259 -4.21 -12.24 -1.89
C GLN A 259 -5.52 -11.52 -1.56
N SER A 260 -6.59 -12.25 -1.23
CA SER A 260 -7.87 -11.65 -0.86
C SER A 260 -7.81 -10.88 0.47
N SER A 261 -6.83 -11.16 1.32
CA SER A 261 -6.55 -10.36 2.53
C SER A 261 -5.95 -9.00 2.22
N ALA A 262 -5.25 -8.82 1.09
CA ALA A 262 -4.80 -7.51 0.64
C ALA A 262 -6.01 -6.64 0.26
N GLN A 263 -6.99 -7.23 -0.44
CA GLN A 263 -8.26 -6.57 -0.78
C GLN A 263 -9.07 -6.16 0.46
N ASP A 264 -9.03 -6.95 1.53
CA ASP A 264 -9.69 -6.60 2.80
C ASP A 264 -9.05 -5.38 3.48
N VAL A 265 -7.75 -5.14 3.26
CA VAL A 265 -6.96 -4.07 3.91
C VAL A 265 -6.82 -2.83 3.02
N PHE A 266 -6.95 -2.96 1.70
CA PHE A 266 -6.78 -1.84 0.77
C PHE A 266 -7.60 -0.58 1.13
N PRO A 267 -8.88 -0.67 1.56
CA PRO A 267 -9.67 0.52 1.90
C PRO A 267 -9.15 1.35 3.09
N VAL A 268 -8.19 0.84 3.87
CA VAL A 268 -7.55 1.59 4.97
C VAL A 268 -6.15 2.11 4.62
N ILE A 269 -5.67 1.84 3.41
CA ILE A 269 -4.40 2.38 2.90
C ILE A 269 -4.66 3.81 2.40
N PRO A 270 -3.83 4.81 2.78
CA PRO A 270 -3.98 6.18 2.33
C PRO A 270 -3.45 6.35 0.88
N GLY A 271 -4.19 5.82 -0.09
CA GLY A 271 -3.88 5.88 -1.52
C GLY A 271 -5.04 5.33 -2.35
N ASP A 272 -5.05 5.64 -3.64
CA ASP A 272 -6.06 5.19 -4.60
C ASP A 272 -5.39 4.98 -5.97
N THR A 273 -6.08 4.38 -6.92
CA THR A 273 -5.54 4.12 -8.28
C THR A 273 -6.62 4.32 -9.32
N ASP A 274 -6.25 4.34 -10.60
CA ASP A 274 -7.21 4.35 -11.72
C ASP A 274 -8.25 3.23 -11.66
N TYR A 275 -8.01 2.14 -10.90
CA TYR A 275 -9.00 1.10 -10.60
C TYR A 275 -10.34 1.69 -10.15
N ARG A 276 -10.32 2.73 -9.30
CA ARG A 276 -11.55 3.36 -8.79
C ARG A 276 -12.41 3.95 -9.89
N MET A 277 -11.82 4.56 -10.91
CA MET A 277 -12.57 5.14 -12.03
C MET A 277 -13.27 4.04 -12.86
N PHE A 278 -12.62 2.89 -13.01
CA PHE A 278 -13.16 1.77 -13.79
C PHE A 278 -14.14 0.89 -13.01
N ALA A 279 -13.86 0.59 -11.74
CA ALA A 279 -14.64 -0.36 -10.95
C ALA A 279 -15.73 0.29 -10.08
N GLU A 280 -15.54 1.53 -9.63
CA GLU A 280 -16.35 2.11 -8.55
C GLU A 280 -17.11 3.35 -9.01
N ASP A 281 -16.42 4.47 -9.25
CA ASP A 281 -17.07 5.77 -9.37
C ASP A 281 -17.79 5.97 -10.71
N TYR A 282 -17.28 5.39 -11.82
CA TYR A 282 -17.80 5.66 -13.17
C TYR A 282 -18.09 4.43 -14.03
N GLY A 283 -17.40 3.30 -13.83
CA GLY A 283 -17.49 2.17 -14.76
C GLY A 283 -18.35 0.99 -14.34
N ASP A 284 -18.34 0.60 -13.05
CA ASP A 284 -18.90 -0.70 -12.59
C ASP A 284 -18.42 -1.87 -13.49
N ILE A 285 -17.13 -1.83 -13.85
CA ILE A 285 -16.47 -2.81 -14.73
C ILE A 285 -15.72 -3.81 -13.85
N PRO A 286 -15.91 -5.13 -14.03
CA PRO A 286 -15.10 -6.12 -13.33
C PRO A 286 -13.63 -6.08 -13.76
N GLY A 287 -12.70 -6.04 -12.80
CA GLY A 287 -11.28 -6.01 -13.13
C GLY A 287 -10.35 -6.46 -12.01
N LEU A 288 -9.06 -6.22 -12.25
CA LEU A 288 -7.95 -6.49 -11.34
C LEU A 288 -7.12 -5.22 -11.19
N ASP A 289 -6.66 -4.95 -9.97
CA ASP A 289 -5.63 -3.95 -9.68
C ASP A 289 -4.35 -4.68 -9.26
N ILE A 290 -3.28 -4.50 -10.04
CA ILE A 290 -2.02 -5.24 -9.89
C ILE A 290 -0.88 -4.25 -9.60
N ILE A 291 -0.26 -4.37 -8.43
CA ILE A 291 0.67 -3.37 -7.90
C ILE A 291 2.04 -3.99 -7.61
N PHE A 292 3.12 -3.36 -8.08
CA PHE A 292 4.45 -3.58 -7.50
C PHE A 292 4.50 -3.06 -6.06
N LEU A 293 4.57 -4.00 -5.12
CA LEU A 293 4.34 -3.68 -3.71
C LEU A 293 5.62 -3.33 -2.93
N LEU A 294 6.77 -3.87 -3.33
CA LEU A 294 8.04 -3.69 -2.61
C LEU A 294 8.89 -2.59 -3.25
N GLY A 295 9.76 -1.96 -2.45
CA GLY A 295 10.55 -0.80 -2.85
C GLY A 295 9.90 0.53 -2.43
N GLY A 296 9.07 0.52 -1.39
CA GLY A 296 8.33 1.70 -0.92
C GLY A 296 9.23 2.85 -0.42
N TYR A 297 10.52 2.60 -0.16
CA TYR A 297 11.50 3.66 0.16
C TYR A 297 11.65 4.69 -0.97
N TYR A 298 11.58 4.23 -2.23
CA TYR A 298 11.82 5.05 -3.43
C TYR A 298 10.55 5.69 -3.98
N TYR A 299 9.39 5.09 -3.73
CA TYR A 299 8.07 5.56 -4.16
C TYR A 299 7.87 7.05 -3.84
N HIS A 300 7.51 7.86 -4.85
CA HIS A 300 7.37 9.32 -4.75
C HIS A 300 8.62 10.06 -4.22
N THR A 301 9.82 9.65 -4.64
CA THR A 301 11.09 10.32 -4.29
C THR A 301 11.97 10.50 -5.53
N SER A 302 13.01 11.32 -5.42
CA SER A 302 14.00 11.44 -6.50
C SER A 302 14.84 10.17 -6.74
N PHE A 303 14.71 9.16 -5.87
CA PHE A 303 15.39 7.88 -5.95
C PHE A 303 14.58 6.78 -6.65
N ASP A 304 13.40 7.07 -7.20
CA ASP A 304 12.68 6.14 -8.07
C ASP A 304 13.31 6.05 -9.46
N THR A 305 14.48 5.42 -9.52
CA THR A 305 15.37 5.35 -10.69
C THR A 305 15.47 3.95 -11.28
N VAL A 306 15.92 3.85 -12.54
CA VAL A 306 15.93 2.60 -13.32
C VAL A 306 16.77 1.50 -12.65
N ASP A 307 17.87 1.85 -12.00
CA ASP A 307 18.74 0.92 -11.28
C ASP A 307 18.08 0.29 -10.04
N ARG A 308 16.92 0.80 -9.61
CA ARG A 308 16.15 0.26 -8.48
C ARG A 308 15.11 -0.78 -8.89
N ILE A 309 14.87 -0.97 -10.19
CA ILE A 309 13.96 -2.00 -10.67
C ILE A 309 14.50 -3.38 -10.27
N VAL A 310 13.69 -4.14 -9.53
CA VAL A 310 14.10 -5.45 -9.02
C VAL A 310 14.17 -6.45 -10.18
N PRO A 311 15.33 -7.07 -10.45
CA PRO A 311 15.45 -8.02 -11.54
C PRO A 311 14.49 -9.21 -11.39
N GLY A 312 13.80 -9.55 -12.48
CA GLY A 312 12.84 -10.66 -12.55
C GLY A 312 11.40 -10.25 -12.28
N SER A 313 11.17 -9.09 -11.63
CA SER A 313 9.82 -8.59 -11.36
C SER A 313 9.08 -8.19 -12.63
N MET A 314 9.77 -7.49 -13.54
CA MET A 314 9.21 -7.10 -14.84
C MET A 314 8.96 -8.33 -15.71
N GLN A 315 9.87 -9.32 -15.71
CA GLN A 315 9.67 -10.58 -16.41
C GLN A 315 8.42 -11.31 -15.90
N ALA A 316 8.26 -11.44 -14.57
CA ALA A 316 7.10 -12.10 -13.97
C ALA A 316 5.79 -11.38 -14.29
N ARG A 317 5.77 -10.04 -14.17
CA ARG A 317 4.65 -9.17 -14.56
C ARG A 317 4.25 -9.40 -16.02
N GLY A 318 5.20 -9.28 -16.94
CA GLY A 318 4.96 -9.42 -18.38
C GLY A 318 4.41 -10.79 -18.78
N GLU A 319 4.97 -11.87 -18.23
CA GLU A 319 4.49 -13.24 -18.46
C GLU A 319 3.09 -13.49 -17.89
N ASN A 320 2.79 -12.92 -16.71
CA ASN A 320 1.45 -12.94 -16.15
C ASN A 320 0.46 -12.15 -17.00
N LEU A 321 0.79 -10.91 -17.37
CA LEU A 321 -0.11 -10.03 -18.12
C LEU A 321 -0.55 -10.66 -19.44
N ILE A 322 0.38 -11.20 -20.24
CA ILE A 322 0.01 -11.84 -21.51
C ILE A 322 -0.84 -13.11 -21.30
N SER A 323 -0.55 -13.91 -20.28
CA SER A 323 -1.31 -15.14 -19.98
C SER A 323 -2.71 -14.81 -19.46
N VAL A 324 -2.82 -13.86 -18.54
CA VAL A 324 -4.07 -13.38 -17.98
C VAL A 324 -4.92 -12.73 -19.07
N LEU A 325 -4.34 -11.91 -19.97
CA LEU A 325 -5.05 -11.34 -21.11
C LEU A 325 -5.67 -12.40 -22.02
N LYS A 326 -4.94 -13.49 -22.30
CA LYS A 326 -5.48 -14.64 -23.04
C LYS A 326 -6.66 -15.28 -22.30
N GLY A 327 -6.58 -15.40 -20.98
CA GLY A 327 -7.68 -15.88 -20.12
C GLY A 327 -8.92 -14.98 -20.18
N PHE A 328 -8.76 -13.67 -20.03
CA PHE A 328 -9.87 -12.71 -20.08
C PHE A 328 -10.53 -12.65 -21.45
N THR A 329 -9.73 -12.54 -22.52
CA THR A 329 -10.25 -12.46 -23.90
C THR A 329 -10.95 -13.74 -24.36
N SER A 330 -10.62 -14.89 -23.76
CA SER A 330 -11.27 -16.18 -24.06
C SER A 330 -12.47 -16.48 -23.15
N SER A 331 -12.73 -15.66 -22.13
CA SER A 331 -13.77 -15.92 -21.13
C SER A 331 -15.17 -15.64 -21.69
N SER A 332 -16.10 -16.57 -21.46
CA SER A 332 -17.52 -16.36 -21.73
C SER A 332 -18.20 -15.36 -20.78
N LEU A 333 -17.51 -14.97 -19.70
CA LEU A 333 -17.96 -14.00 -18.72
C LEU A 333 -17.62 -12.56 -19.13
N LEU A 334 -16.78 -12.36 -20.15
CA LEU A 334 -16.47 -11.04 -20.69
C LEU A 334 -17.69 -10.49 -21.43
N LYS A 335 -18.43 -9.60 -20.75
CA LYS A 335 -19.69 -9.00 -21.21
C LYS A 335 -19.70 -7.53 -20.92
N VAL A 336 -20.25 -6.70 -21.81
CA VAL A 336 -20.38 -5.25 -21.58
C VAL A 336 -21.50 -4.93 -20.58
N SER A 337 -21.56 -3.68 -20.09
CA SER A 337 -22.52 -3.26 -19.05
C SER A 337 -23.99 -3.58 -19.39
N SER A 338 -24.41 -3.35 -20.63
CA SER A 338 -25.79 -3.62 -21.08
C SER A 338 -26.14 -5.11 -21.04
N GLU A 339 -25.20 -5.98 -21.42
CA GLU A 339 -25.36 -7.43 -21.36
C GLU A 339 -25.39 -7.92 -19.90
N ARG A 340 -24.51 -7.40 -19.03
CA ARG A 340 -24.49 -7.76 -17.60
C ARG A 340 -25.81 -7.44 -16.91
N LYS A 341 -26.32 -6.20 -17.09
CA LYS A 341 -27.59 -5.75 -16.52
C LYS A 341 -28.78 -6.61 -16.97
N SER A 342 -28.75 -7.15 -18.19
CA SER A 342 -29.82 -8.04 -18.67
C SER A 342 -29.81 -9.42 -18.00
N LEU A 343 -28.66 -9.87 -17.48
CA LEU A 343 -28.48 -11.19 -16.84
C LEU A 343 -28.69 -11.15 -15.33
N ASP A 344 -28.39 -10.03 -14.68
CA ASP A 344 -28.62 -9.82 -13.24
C ASP A 344 -30.11 -9.80 -12.88
N VAL A 345 -31.00 -9.51 -13.84
CA VAL A 345 -32.46 -9.61 -13.66
C VAL A 345 -32.91 -11.08 -13.52
N ASP A 346 -32.10 -12.05 -13.95
CA ASP A 346 -32.48 -13.47 -14.06
C ASP A 346 -31.61 -14.47 -13.27
N THR A 347 -30.50 -14.08 -12.59
CA THR A 347 -29.59 -15.06 -11.97
C THR A 347 -29.06 -14.75 -10.56
N ASN A 348 -29.32 -15.67 -9.63
CA ASN A 348 -28.56 -15.91 -8.39
C ASN A 348 -27.17 -16.50 -8.72
N SER A 349 -26.30 -15.77 -9.44
CA SER A 349 -25.01 -16.33 -9.85
C SER A 349 -23.96 -16.29 -8.72
N ASP A 350 -23.26 -17.40 -8.50
CA ASP A 350 -22.17 -17.55 -7.52
C ASP A 350 -21.00 -16.56 -7.73
N MET A 351 -20.96 -15.88 -8.88
CA MET A 351 -19.89 -14.97 -9.30
C MET A 351 -20.13 -13.51 -8.89
N VAL A 352 -21.27 -13.20 -8.25
CA VAL A 352 -21.59 -11.85 -7.73
C VAL A 352 -20.86 -11.60 -6.40
N GLU A 353 -20.67 -12.63 -5.58
CA GLU A 353 -20.03 -12.50 -4.26
C GLU A 353 -18.49 -12.53 -4.36
N ARG A 354 -17.82 -11.77 -3.48
CA ARG A 354 -16.35 -11.79 -3.36
C ARG A 354 -15.87 -13.19 -2.97
N ALA A 355 -14.93 -13.75 -3.74
CA ALA A 355 -14.33 -15.04 -3.47
C ALA A 355 -13.11 -14.94 -2.55
N VAL A 356 -12.69 -16.08 -2.01
CA VAL A 356 -11.40 -16.19 -1.32
C VAL A 356 -10.38 -16.69 -2.33
N PHE A 357 -9.26 -15.97 -2.43
CA PHE A 357 -8.16 -16.33 -3.31
C PHE A 357 -6.82 -15.97 -2.68
N PHE A 358 -5.82 -16.83 -2.84
CA PHE A 358 -4.45 -16.56 -2.41
C PHE A 358 -3.45 -17.41 -3.20
N ASP A 359 -2.26 -16.89 -3.45
CA ASP A 359 -1.14 -17.68 -3.96
C ASP A 359 -0.41 -18.40 -2.82
N TYR A 360 0.23 -19.53 -3.11
CA TYR A 360 1.22 -20.15 -2.23
C TYR A 360 2.62 -19.90 -2.78
N MET A 361 3.30 -18.87 -2.26
CA MET A 361 4.69 -18.52 -2.59
C MET A 361 4.94 -18.39 -4.09
N THR A 362 4.01 -17.78 -4.82
CA THR A 362 4.04 -17.66 -6.28
C THR A 362 4.04 -18.95 -7.10
N LEU A 363 3.79 -20.11 -6.48
CA LEU A 363 3.80 -21.41 -7.16
C LEU A 363 2.45 -21.79 -7.76
N PHE A 364 1.35 -21.56 -7.04
CA PHE A 364 0.00 -21.89 -7.49
C PHE A 364 -1.05 -21.06 -6.74
N MET A 365 -2.23 -20.93 -7.34
CA MET A 365 -3.39 -20.26 -6.75
C MET A 365 -4.31 -21.23 -6.03
N VAL A 366 -4.85 -20.78 -4.91
CA VAL A 366 -6.04 -21.35 -4.28
C VAL A 366 -7.18 -20.37 -4.50
N PHE A 367 -8.30 -20.85 -5.04
CA PHE A 367 -9.51 -20.06 -5.25
C PHE A 367 -10.72 -20.88 -4.80
N TYR A 368 -11.64 -20.27 -4.06
CA TYR A 368 -12.95 -20.86 -3.81
C TYR A 368 -14.02 -19.78 -3.54
N PRO A 369 -15.27 -20.01 -3.98
CA PRO A 369 -16.35 -19.04 -3.82
C PRO A 369 -16.77 -18.90 -2.36
N ARG A 370 -17.47 -17.81 -2.05
CA ARG A 370 -17.93 -17.46 -0.69
C ARG A 370 -18.76 -18.56 -0.02
N ARG A 371 -19.59 -19.29 -0.76
CA ARG A 371 -20.37 -20.45 -0.24
C ARG A 371 -19.48 -21.59 0.24
N VAL A 372 -18.40 -21.87 -0.49
CA VAL A 372 -17.40 -22.87 -0.07
C VAL A 372 -16.61 -22.34 1.13
N ALA A 373 -16.27 -21.04 1.14
CA ALA A 373 -15.65 -20.40 2.29
C ALA A 373 -16.49 -20.56 3.56
N MET A 374 -17.82 -20.39 3.47
CA MET A 374 -18.74 -20.60 4.59
C MET A 374 -18.59 -21.99 5.22
N VAL A 375 -18.43 -23.03 4.40
CA VAL A 375 -18.24 -24.39 4.89
C VAL A 375 -16.83 -24.57 5.45
N LEU A 376 -15.80 -24.27 4.65
CA LEU A 376 -14.40 -24.48 5.03
C LEU A 376 -14.02 -23.73 6.30
N HIS A 377 -14.43 -22.47 6.42
CA HIS A 377 -14.06 -21.60 7.54
C HIS A 377 -14.77 -21.97 8.85
N ASN A 378 -15.89 -22.69 8.78
CA ASN A 378 -16.65 -23.13 9.96
C ASN A 378 -16.43 -24.60 10.36
N ILE A 379 -15.85 -25.43 9.48
CA ILE A 379 -15.48 -26.82 9.83
C ILE A 379 -14.55 -26.89 11.06
N PRO A 380 -13.48 -26.08 11.19
CA PRO A 380 -12.63 -26.10 12.37
C PRO A 380 -13.40 -25.82 13.67
N ALA A 381 -14.34 -24.88 13.65
CA ALA A 381 -15.17 -24.58 14.82
C ALA A 381 -16.07 -25.77 15.17
N ALA A 382 -16.70 -26.40 14.17
CA ALA A 382 -17.49 -27.61 14.36
C ALA A 382 -16.67 -28.75 14.97
N LEU A 383 -15.44 -28.97 14.48
CA LEU A 383 -14.51 -29.96 15.04
C LEU A 383 -14.15 -29.66 16.49
N PHE A 384 -13.85 -28.40 16.81
CA PHE A 384 -13.52 -27.98 18.19
C PHE A 384 -14.66 -28.27 19.17
N PHE A 385 -15.92 -28.10 18.77
CA PHE A 385 -17.08 -28.41 19.62
C PHE A 385 -17.43 -29.91 19.65
N PHE A 386 -17.20 -30.66 18.56
CA PHE A 386 -17.52 -32.08 18.48
C PHE A 386 -16.52 -32.97 19.24
N VAL A 387 -15.23 -32.62 19.22
CA VAL A 387 -14.17 -33.44 19.81
C VAL A 387 -14.35 -33.70 21.32
N PRO A 388 -14.68 -32.70 22.18
CA PRO A 388 -14.99 -32.96 23.59
C PRO A 388 -16.08 -34.01 23.79
N PHE A 389 -17.12 -33.98 22.95
CA PHE A 389 -18.23 -34.92 23.01
C PHE A 389 -17.79 -36.33 22.57
N TYR A 390 -17.02 -36.44 21.48
CA TYR A 390 -16.48 -37.72 21.03
C TYR A 390 -15.54 -38.36 22.06
N LEU A 391 -14.63 -37.58 22.65
CA LEU A 391 -13.71 -38.07 23.68
C LEU A 391 -14.46 -38.54 24.94
N TYR A 392 -15.50 -37.80 25.35
CA TYR A 392 -16.40 -38.22 26.43
C TYR A 392 -17.09 -39.57 26.15
N MET A 393 -17.55 -39.80 24.91
CA MET A 393 -18.20 -41.06 24.53
C MET A 393 -17.21 -42.23 24.47
N ARG A 394 -15.94 -41.99 24.08
CA ARG A 394 -14.90 -43.02 23.98
C ARG A 394 -14.44 -43.54 25.35
N ASP A 395 -14.35 -42.65 26.33
CA ASP A 395 -13.85 -42.97 27.67
C ASP A 395 -15.02 -43.02 28.66
N SER A 396 -15.73 -44.15 28.69
CA SER A 396 -16.93 -44.34 29.54
C SER A 396 -16.64 -44.31 31.06
N GLY A 397 -15.42 -43.98 31.47
CA GLY A 397 -14.98 -43.88 32.85
C GLY A 397 -14.42 -42.49 33.21
N MET A 398 -15.08 -41.83 34.16
CA MET A 398 -14.49 -40.90 35.15
C MET A 398 -14.34 -39.39 34.84
N HIS A 399 -14.66 -38.84 33.66
CA HIS A 399 -14.60 -37.38 33.45
C HIS A 399 -15.94 -36.77 32.99
N PRO A 400 -16.55 -35.84 33.76
CA PRO A 400 -17.72 -35.09 33.29
C PRO A 400 -17.37 -34.30 32.03
N LEU A 401 -18.27 -34.26 31.02
CA LEU A 401 -18.14 -33.42 29.82
C LEU A 401 -17.72 -31.97 30.16
N LEU A 402 -18.26 -31.44 31.25
CA LEU A 402 -17.94 -30.12 31.78
C LEU A 402 -16.45 -29.95 32.10
N SER A 403 -15.78 -30.99 32.62
CA SER A 403 -14.34 -30.93 32.95
C SER A 403 -13.44 -30.87 31.71
N ILE A 404 -13.81 -31.59 30.64
CA ILE A 404 -13.12 -31.55 29.34
C ILE A 404 -13.30 -30.16 28.72
N PHE A 405 -14.53 -29.63 28.74
CA PHE A 405 -14.83 -28.29 28.28
C PHE A 405 -13.98 -27.22 29.01
N TRP A 406 -13.90 -27.27 30.35
CA TRP A 406 -13.06 -26.34 31.11
C TRP A 406 -11.57 -26.50 30.80
N ALA A 407 -11.08 -27.70 30.52
CA ALA A 407 -9.69 -27.92 30.11
C ALA A 407 -9.40 -27.27 28.75
N PHE A 408 -10.33 -27.38 27.79
CA PHE A 408 -10.19 -26.79 26.46
C PHE A 408 -10.30 -25.27 26.53
N LEU A 409 -11.28 -24.74 27.27
CA LEU A 409 -11.43 -23.30 27.50
C LEU A 409 -10.19 -22.72 28.20
N LYS A 410 -9.63 -23.43 29.19
CA LYS A 410 -8.37 -23.03 29.81
C LYS A 410 -7.23 -23.02 28.79
N GLY A 411 -7.12 -24.03 27.94
CA GLY A 411 -6.15 -24.07 26.84
C GLY A 411 -6.30 -22.89 25.88
N PHE A 412 -7.53 -22.58 25.48
CA PHE A 412 -7.89 -21.45 24.64
C PHE A 412 -7.44 -20.14 25.27
N MET A 413 -7.81 -19.89 26.53
CA MET A 413 -7.45 -18.65 27.23
C MET A 413 -5.93 -18.51 27.42
N HIS A 414 -5.20 -19.61 27.68
CA HIS A 414 -3.74 -19.56 27.76
C HIS A 414 -3.10 -19.27 26.39
N HIS A 415 -3.65 -19.84 25.32
CA HIS A 415 -3.15 -19.59 23.96
C HIS A 415 -3.44 -18.16 23.52
N PHE A 416 -4.67 -17.69 23.73
CA PHE A 416 -5.09 -16.31 23.49
C PHE A 416 -4.21 -15.31 24.26
N ALA A 417 -4.00 -15.54 25.57
CA ALA A 417 -3.10 -14.71 26.37
C ALA A 417 -1.66 -14.76 25.83
N GLY A 418 -1.21 -15.90 25.31
CA GLY A 418 0.09 -16.03 24.65
C GLY A 418 0.20 -15.15 23.43
N ILE A 419 -0.74 -15.28 22.47
CA ILE A 419 -0.79 -14.45 21.25
C ILE A 419 -0.86 -12.96 21.59
N LEU A 420 -1.72 -12.59 22.54
CA LEU A 420 -1.87 -11.22 23.01
C LEU A 420 -0.56 -10.67 23.58
N LEU A 421 0.10 -11.40 24.48
CA LEU A 421 1.40 -11.00 25.04
C LEU A 421 2.52 -11.02 23.98
N GLY A 422 2.42 -11.91 22.98
CA GLY A 422 3.32 -11.93 21.83
C GLY A 422 3.23 -10.67 20.97
N ALA A 423 2.08 -9.99 20.94
CA ALA A 423 1.93 -8.68 20.32
C ALA A 423 2.33 -7.52 21.27
N ILE A 424 1.97 -7.62 22.56
CA ILE A 424 2.21 -6.56 23.54
C ILE A 424 3.70 -6.43 23.93
N PHE A 425 4.43 -7.53 24.09
CA PHE A 425 5.84 -7.48 24.52
C PHE A 425 6.75 -6.71 23.55
N PRO A 426 6.71 -6.96 22.22
CA PRO A 426 7.43 -6.13 21.25
C PRO A 426 7.11 -4.65 21.38
N VAL A 427 5.82 -4.29 21.52
CA VAL A 427 5.37 -2.90 21.70
C VAL A 427 5.91 -2.30 22.99
N LEU A 428 5.88 -3.04 24.09
CA LEU A 428 6.46 -2.59 25.36
C LEU A 428 7.97 -2.32 25.21
N PHE A 429 8.69 -3.23 24.56
CA PHE A 429 10.12 -3.07 24.34
C PHE A 429 10.44 -1.94 23.36
N SER A 430 9.61 -1.71 22.33
CA SER A 430 9.78 -0.57 21.43
C SER A 430 9.60 0.74 22.18
N VAL A 431 8.58 0.87 23.03
CA VAL A 431 8.38 2.05 23.89
C VAL A 431 9.55 2.24 24.88
N ILE A 432 10.04 1.17 25.52
CA ILE A 432 11.19 1.24 26.42
C ILE A 432 12.44 1.75 25.70
N ARG A 433 12.69 1.28 24.47
CA ARG A 433 13.85 1.68 23.65
C ARG A 433 13.91 3.19 23.43
N LEU A 434 12.76 3.82 23.26
CA LEU A 434 12.63 5.23 22.91
C LEU A 434 12.98 6.19 24.06
N PHE A 435 13.15 5.71 25.29
CA PHE A 435 13.68 6.52 26.39
C PHE A 435 15.20 6.78 26.27
N PHE A 436 15.91 6.03 25.42
CA PHE A 436 17.37 6.10 25.33
C PHE A 436 17.93 6.01 23.89
N ALA A 437 17.07 6.04 22.88
CA ALA A 437 17.46 5.92 21.47
C ALA A 437 16.53 6.69 20.54
N ASP A 438 17.05 7.12 19.39
CA ASP A 438 16.25 7.75 18.34
C ASP A 438 15.24 6.75 17.73
N PRO A 439 14.07 7.23 17.26
CA PRO A 439 13.06 6.38 16.66
C PRO A 439 13.55 5.89 15.31
N MET A 440 12.95 4.80 14.82
CA MET A 440 13.23 4.29 13.48
C MET A 440 14.70 3.91 13.20
N SER A 441 15.52 3.64 14.22
CA SER A 441 16.93 3.17 14.03
C SER A 441 17.07 1.90 13.16
N TRP A 442 15.97 1.19 12.94
CA TRP A 442 15.85 0.03 12.05
C TRP A 442 15.45 0.38 10.61
N PHE A 443 15.14 1.63 10.28
CA PHE A 443 14.51 2.00 9.00
C PHE A 443 15.41 1.76 7.79
N ALA A 444 16.67 2.21 7.81
CA ALA A 444 17.66 1.85 6.80
C ALA A 444 18.18 0.41 6.89
N HIS A 445 17.88 -0.29 8.00
CA HIS A 445 18.42 -1.62 8.31
C HIS A 445 17.31 -2.53 8.84
N SER A 446 16.34 -2.85 7.98
CA SER A 446 15.10 -3.55 8.35
C SER A 446 15.30 -4.85 9.13
N TYR A 447 16.41 -5.55 8.92
CA TYR A 447 16.80 -6.74 9.70
C TYR A 447 16.88 -6.48 11.22
N LEU A 448 17.21 -5.26 11.65
CA LEU A 448 17.25 -4.87 13.06
C LEU A 448 15.87 -4.93 13.71
N ALA A 449 14.81 -4.54 12.99
CA ALA A 449 13.43 -4.62 13.51
C ALA A 449 13.08 -6.09 13.84
N PHE A 450 13.41 -7.02 12.96
CA PHE A 450 13.18 -8.45 13.19
C PHE A 450 14.02 -8.99 14.35
N LEU A 451 15.31 -8.62 14.43
CA LEU A 451 16.20 -9.05 15.53
C LEU A 451 15.76 -8.51 16.89
N MET A 452 15.19 -7.30 16.95
CA MET A 452 14.66 -6.73 18.18
C MET A 452 13.34 -7.38 18.59
N PHE A 453 12.38 -7.48 17.67
CA PHE A 453 10.98 -7.72 18.03
C PHE A 453 10.56 -9.19 17.99
N ILE A 454 11.15 -10.04 17.14
CA ILE A 454 10.84 -11.48 17.14
C ILE A 454 11.16 -12.13 18.50
N PRO A 455 12.34 -11.92 19.12
CA PRO A 455 12.65 -12.52 20.42
C PRO A 455 11.75 -11.99 21.55
N CYS A 456 11.40 -10.70 21.52
CA CYS A 456 10.43 -10.09 22.45
C CYS A 456 9.05 -10.73 22.33
N SER A 457 8.58 -10.91 21.10
CA SER A 457 7.31 -11.55 20.80
C SER A 457 7.31 -13.00 21.29
N PHE A 458 8.38 -13.73 20.99
CA PHE A 458 8.51 -15.12 21.40
C PHE A 458 8.57 -15.28 22.92
N LEU A 459 9.23 -14.34 23.62
CA LEU A 459 9.18 -14.26 25.08
C LEU A 459 7.74 -14.07 25.59
N GLY A 460 6.98 -13.16 24.98
CA GLY A 460 5.57 -12.92 25.29
C GLY A 460 4.68 -14.16 25.07
N LEU A 461 4.85 -14.84 23.93
CA LEU A 461 4.14 -16.07 23.58
C LEU A 461 4.34 -17.19 24.63
N LEU A 462 5.55 -17.31 25.18
CA LEU A 462 5.90 -18.34 26.16
C LEU A 462 5.53 -17.96 27.60
N PHE A 463 5.23 -16.68 27.87
CA PHE A 463 5.07 -16.15 29.23
C PHE A 463 3.91 -16.79 30.02
N PRO A 464 2.69 -16.94 29.48
CA PRO A 464 1.59 -17.61 30.21
C PRO A 464 1.91 -19.06 30.58
N ARG A 465 2.66 -19.75 29.70
CA ARG A 465 3.08 -21.15 29.91
C ARG A 465 4.11 -21.25 31.04
N ALA A 466 5.05 -20.31 31.08
CA ALA A 466 6.06 -20.24 32.11
C ALA A 466 5.48 -20.02 33.52
N ILE A 467 4.49 -19.13 33.65
CA ILE A 467 3.81 -18.86 34.92
C ILE A 467 3.02 -20.08 35.38
N SER A 468 2.21 -20.67 34.50
CA SER A 468 1.37 -21.83 34.84
C SER A 468 2.21 -23.00 35.36
N ASN A 469 3.33 -23.30 34.71
CA ASN A 469 4.25 -24.35 35.12
C ASN A 469 4.89 -24.10 36.50
N ARG A 470 5.19 -22.85 36.85
CA ARG A 470 5.71 -22.50 38.19
C ARG A 470 4.65 -22.63 39.27
N VAL A 471 3.44 -22.13 39.02
CA VAL A 471 2.32 -22.21 39.98
C VAL A 471 2.00 -23.67 40.31
N SER A 472 1.95 -24.55 39.31
CA SER A 472 1.74 -25.99 39.53
C SER A 472 2.87 -26.67 40.30
N HIS A 473 4.12 -26.22 40.15
CA HIS A 473 5.26 -26.73 40.91
C HIS A 473 5.24 -26.26 42.38
N CYS A 474 4.86 -25.01 42.63
CA CYS A 474 4.73 -24.45 43.99
C CYS A 474 3.57 -25.06 44.79
N GLN A 475 2.50 -25.52 44.12
CA GLN A 475 1.35 -26.15 44.77
C GLN A 475 1.57 -27.63 45.17
N GLY A 476 2.79 -28.17 45.02
CA GLY A 476 3.13 -29.49 45.55
C GLY A 476 2.36 -30.67 44.93
N VAL A 477 1.85 -30.52 43.70
CA VAL A 477 1.12 -31.59 43.01
C VAL A 477 2.08 -32.72 42.62
N SER A 478 2.27 -33.68 43.53
CA SER A 478 3.07 -34.88 43.31
C SER A 478 2.48 -35.72 42.17
N SER A 479 3.32 -35.98 41.17
CA SER A 479 2.96 -36.60 39.90
C SER A 479 2.57 -38.08 40.05
N LYS A 480 1.27 -38.40 39.99
CA LYS A 480 0.82 -39.73 39.53
C LYS A 480 1.02 -39.79 38.01
N LYS A 481 1.92 -40.70 37.62
CA LYS A 481 2.65 -40.81 36.36
C LYS A 481 1.79 -41.22 35.16
N ILE A 482 2.13 -40.62 34.01
CA ILE A 482 1.83 -41.01 32.63
C ILE A 482 0.39 -40.73 32.14
N MET A 483 -0.66 -41.15 32.85
CA MET A 483 -2.05 -40.99 32.36
C MET A 483 -2.61 -39.54 32.44
N LYS A 484 -1.98 -38.65 33.23
CA LYS A 484 -2.36 -37.22 33.35
C LYS A 484 -1.68 -36.29 32.34
N VAL A 485 -0.67 -36.77 31.63
CA VAL A 485 0.09 -35.96 30.66
C VAL A 485 -0.69 -35.83 29.35
N GLU A 486 -1.40 -36.88 28.95
CA GLU A 486 -2.21 -36.92 27.72
C GLU A 486 -3.40 -35.94 27.78
N THR A 487 -4.19 -35.92 28.86
CA THR A 487 -5.35 -35.01 29.01
C THR A 487 -4.95 -33.53 29.07
N TYR A 488 -3.72 -33.23 29.53
CA TYR A 488 -3.23 -31.86 29.65
C TYR A 488 -2.72 -31.32 28.30
N ASP A 489 -1.93 -32.10 27.57
CA ASP A 489 -1.46 -31.72 26.22
C ASP A 489 -2.63 -31.68 25.21
N GLU A 490 -3.63 -32.55 25.35
CA GLU A 490 -4.88 -32.50 24.59
C GLU A 490 -5.64 -31.19 24.81
N GLY A 491 -5.87 -30.79 26.07
CA GLY A 491 -6.57 -29.53 26.37
C GLY A 491 -5.83 -28.29 25.86
N ARG A 492 -4.48 -28.32 25.86
CA ARG A 492 -3.65 -27.25 25.28
C ARG A 492 -3.80 -27.18 23.76
N PHE A 493 -3.68 -28.33 23.09
CA PHE A 493 -3.78 -28.42 21.64
C PHE A 493 -5.15 -27.97 21.16
N TRP A 494 -6.22 -28.59 21.68
CA TRP A 494 -7.58 -28.27 21.27
C TRP A 494 -7.98 -26.85 21.64
N GLY A 495 -7.51 -26.32 22.77
CA GLY A 495 -7.71 -24.92 23.11
C GLY A 495 -7.07 -23.95 22.11
N ALA A 496 -5.82 -24.21 21.68
CA ALA A 496 -5.17 -23.40 20.65
C ALA A 496 -5.80 -23.58 19.26
N PHE A 497 -6.18 -24.80 18.90
CA PHE A 497 -6.95 -25.08 17.68
C PHE A 497 -8.28 -24.33 17.68
N GLY A 498 -8.99 -24.32 18.82
CA GLY A 498 -10.23 -23.56 19.01
C GLY A 498 -10.05 -22.05 18.84
N PHE A 499 -8.89 -21.49 19.23
CA PHE A 499 -8.56 -20.09 18.97
C PHE A 499 -8.47 -19.79 17.48
N TYR A 500 -7.68 -20.56 16.72
CA TYR A 500 -7.57 -20.35 15.27
C TYR A 500 -8.89 -20.65 14.54
N ALA A 501 -9.66 -21.64 15.01
CA ALA A 501 -10.99 -21.94 14.50
C ALA A 501 -11.95 -20.75 14.70
N PHE A 502 -11.94 -20.15 15.89
CA PHE A 502 -12.73 -18.96 16.19
C PHE A 502 -12.32 -17.77 15.32
N VAL A 503 -11.02 -17.48 15.19
CA VAL A 503 -10.53 -16.38 14.34
C VAL A 503 -10.95 -16.57 12.88
N THR A 504 -10.84 -17.80 12.37
CA THR A 504 -11.26 -18.16 11.01
C THR A 504 -12.74 -17.84 10.77
N SER A 505 -13.62 -18.33 11.64
CA SER A 505 -15.06 -18.04 11.57
C SER A 505 -15.37 -16.55 11.74
N ALA A 506 -14.69 -15.87 12.69
CA ALA A 506 -14.91 -14.46 12.97
C ALA A 506 -14.57 -13.57 11.76
N TYR A 507 -13.45 -13.86 11.07
CA TYR A 507 -13.10 -13.17 9.82
C TYR A 507 -14.19 -13.34 8.75
N PHE A 508 -14.67 -14.57 8.55
CA PHE A 508 -15.73 -14.85 7.58
C PHE A 508 -17.00 -14.07 7.90
N PHE A 509 -17.47 -14.11 9.15
CA PHE A 509 -18.69 -13.41 9.58
C PHE A 509 -18.55 -11.89 9.63
N ALA A 510 -17.33 -11.36 9.72
CA ALA A 510 -17.05 -9.92 9.58
C ALA A 510 -17.16 -9.43 8.12
N GLY A 511 -17.44 -10.31 7.15
CA GLY A 511 -17.50 -9.95 5.74
C GLY A 511 -16.15 -10.00 5.02
N LEU A 512 -15.08 -10.36 5.74
CA LEU A 512 -13.71 -10.41 5.22
C LEU A 512 -13.40 -11.78 4.60
N ASN A 513 -12.41 -11.84 3.72
CA ASN A 513 -11.96 -13.05 3.03
C ASN A 513 -10.59 -13.57 3.51
N GLY A 514 -9.89 -12.82 4.37
CA GLY A 514 -8.58 -13.19 4.94
C GLY A 514 -8.57 -14.37 5.93
N GLY A 515 -9.73 -14.94 6.31
CA GLY A 515 -9.83 -16.06 7.25
C GLY A 515 -9.14 -17.36 6.80
N PHE A 516 -8.74 -17.45 5.52
CA PHE A 516 -8.03 -18.62 4.99
C PHE A 516 -6.68 -18.88 5.68
N LEU A 517 -5.99 -17.83 6.16
CA LEU A 517 -4.69 -18.00 6.81
C LEU A 517 -4.80 -18.86 8.07
N THR A 518 -5.76 -18.55 8.94
CA THR A 518 -6.00 -19.31 10.17
C THR A 518 -6.69 -20.65 9.89
N PHE A 519 -7.44 -20.76 8.79
CA PHE A 519 -7.97 -22.05 8.33
C PHE A 519 -6.85 -23.04 7.96
N VAL A 520 -5.85 -22.60 7.19
CA VAL A 520 -4.69 -23.42 6.82
C VAL A 520 -3.86 -23.80 8.07
N VAL A 521 -3.75 -22.90 9.05
CA VAL A 521 -3.17 -23.22 10.37
C VAL A 521 -3.94 -24.36 11.04
N CYS A 522 -5.27 -24.30 11.10
CA CYS A 522 -6.10 -25.35 11.70
C CYS A 522 -5.86 -26.72 11.04
N ILE A 523 -5.86 -26.80 9.70
CA ILE A 523 -5.58 -28.05 8.98
C ILE A 523 -4.21 -28.60 9.35
N SER A 524 -3.19 -27.74 9.32
CA SER A 524 -1.80 -28.13 9.59
C SER A 524 -1.62 -28.58 11.04
N MET A 525 -2.29 -27.94 11.99
CA MET A 525 -2.33 -28.35 13.40
C MET A 525 -2.97 -29.73 13.58
N LEU A 526 -4.07 -30.05 12.87
CA LEU A 526 -4.70 -31.37 12.94
C LEU A 526 -3.79 -32.48 12.40
N LEU A 527 -3.16 -32.25 11.24
CA LEU A 527 -2.20 -33.19 10.66
C LEU A 527 -0.97 -33.36 11.57
N GLY A 528 -0.50 -32.26 12.17
CA GLY A 528 0.55 -32.26 13.18
C GLY A 528 0.17 -33.10 14.39
N TRP A 529 -1.05 -32.92 14.92
CA TRP A 529 -1.55 -33.66 16.09
C TRP A 529 -1.63 -35.16 15.84
N ILE A 530 -2.16 -35.57 14.69
CA ILE A 530 -2.19 -36.99 14.30
C ILE A 530 -0.77 -37.56 14.23
N SER A 531 0.14 -36.84 13.57
CA SER A 531 1.55 -37.26 13.43
C SER A 531 2.27 -37.35 14.77
N PHE A 532 1.98 -36.41 15.68
CA PHE A 532 2.46 -36.40 17.05
C PHE A 532 1.99 -37.64 17.83
N CYS A 533 0.68 -37.93 17.82
CA CYS A 533 0.12 -39.09 18.50
C CYS A 533 0.72 -40.41 17.99
N LEU A 534 0.87 -40.56 16.66
CA LEU A 534 1.51 -41.74 16.06
C LEU A 534 2.98 -41.88 16.50
N SER A 535 3.72 -40.77 16.55
CA SER A 535 5.09 -40.76 17.03
C SER A 535 5.20 -41.11 18.51
N VAL A 536 4.29 -40.63 19.35
CA VAL A 536 4.29 -40.95 20.79
C VAL A 536 4.01 -42.44 20.99
N ASN A 537 3.06 -43.01 20.23
CA ASN A 537 2.76 -44.44 20.27
C ASN A 537 3.96 -45.31 19.83
N SER A 538 4.75 -44.84 18.87
CA SER A 538 5.86 -45.61 18.29
C SER A 538 7.18 -45.47 19.06
N TYR A 539 7.50 -44.26 19.52
CA TYR A 539 8.81 -43.92 20.08
C TYR A 539 8.77 -43.47 21.55
N GLY A 540 7.58 -43.46 22.16
CA GLY A 540 7.35 -42.83 23.46
C GLY A 540 7.45 -41.30 23.40
N TYR A 541 7.22 -40.66 24.54
CA TYR A 541 7.32 -39.21 24.66
C TYR A 541 8.79 -38.77 24.82
N SER A 542 9.41 -38.36 23.72
CA SER A 542 10.82 -37.89 23.67
C SER A 542 10.94 -36.54 22.95
N ILE A 543 12.14 -35.96 22.87
CA ILE A 543 12.39 -34.74 22.08
C ILE A 543 12.10 -34.93 20.58
N LYS A 544 12.08 -36.17 20.10
CA LYS A 544 11.76 -36.48 18.70
C LYS A 544 10.26 -36.32 18.41
N SER A 545 9.39 -36.61 19.38
CA SER A 545 7.93 -36.64 19.16
C SER A 545 7.36 -35.27 18.75
N PRO A 546 7.74 -34.14 19.38
CA PRO A 546 7.33 -32.81 18.90
C PRO A 546 7.85 -32.45 17.51
N MET A 547 8.95 -33.02 17.04
CA MET A 547 9.41 -32.76 15.67
C MET A 547 8.44 -33.35 14.64
N PHE A 548 7.80 -34.49 14.94
CA PHE A 548 6.72 -35.04 14.10
C PHE A 548 5.46 -34.16 14.10
N TYR A 549 5.26 -33.33 15.14
CA TYR A 549 4.22 -32.30 15.14
C TYR A 549 4.59 -31.11 14.25
N VAL A 550 5.85 -30.67 14.29
CA VAL A 550 6.33 -29.50 13.54
C VAL A 550 6.39 -29.75 12.04
N ILE A 551 6.72 -30.97 11.59
CA ILE A 551 6.87 -31.29 10.15
C ILE A 551 5.60 -30.93 9.33
N PRO A 552 4.38 -31.36 9.68
CA PRO A 552 3.16 -30.97 8.96
C PRO A 552 2.82 -29.47 9.04
N LEU A 553 3.38 -28.74 10.00
CA LEU A 553 3.21 -27.29 10.13
C LEU A 553 4.13 -26.49 9.21
N VAL A 554 5.24 -27.07 8.73
CA VAL A 554 6.24 -26.37 7.90
C VAL A 554 5.59 -25.64 6.73
N PRO A 555 4.75 -26.26 5.86
CA PRO A 555 4.17 -25.54 4.72
C PRO A 555 3.36 -24.30 5.11
N CYS A 556 2.58 -24.40 6.19
CA CYS A 556 1.80 -23.27 6.70
C CYS A 556 2.68 -22.20 7.34
N ILE A 557 3.77 -22.58 8.00
CA ILE A 557 4.70 -21.62 8.62
C ILE A 557 5.50 -20.89 7.52
N VAL A 558 5.99 -21.60 6.50
CA VAL A 558 6.65 -20.97 5.35
C VAL A 558 5.72 -19.93 4.72
N TYR A 559 4.46 -20.31 4.50
CA TYR A 559 3.46 -19.38 3.99
C TYR A 559 3.22 -18.17 4.90
N SER A 560 3.13 -18.40 6.21
CA SER A 560 2.97 -17.32 7.20
C SER A 560 4.17 -16.38 7.24
N ILE A 561 5.38 -16.89 7.00
CA ILE A 561 6.61 -16.09 6.86
C ILE A 561 6.59 -15.29 5.55
N TYR A 562 6.17 -15.89 4.44
CA TYR A 562 6.01 -15.20 3.17
C TYR A 562 4.98 -14.06 3.27
N PHE A 563 3.76 -14.37 3.70
CA PHE A 563 2.68 -13.40 3.85
C PHE A 563 3.00 -12.32 4.91
N GLY A 564 3.48 -12.74 6.08
CA GLY A 564 3.89 -11.79 7.13
C GLY A 564 5.13 -10.98 6.77
N GLY A 565 6.01 -11.53 5.94
CA GLY A 565 7.16 -10.83 5.35
C GLY A 565 6.72 -9.71 4.40
N ILE A 566 5.76 -9.97 3.52
CA ILE A 566 5.14 -8.92 2.67
C ILE A 566 4.61 -7.79 3.55
N LEU A 567 3.77 -8.12 4.54
CA LEU A 567 3.16 -7.13 5.42
C LEU A 567 4.20 -6.32 6.21
N ALA A 568 5.20 -6.99 6.78
CA ALA A 568 6.24 -6.33 7.57
C ALA A 568 7.13 -5.43 6.71
N LEU A 569 7.56 -5.88 5.53
CA LEU A 569 8.38 -5.09 4.62
C LEU A 569 7.60 -3.89 4.07
N LEU A 570 6.36 -4.11 3.61
CA LEU A 570 5.48 -3.03 3.16
C LEU A 570 5.36 -1.94 4.23
N LEU A 571 5.06 -2.32 5.48
CA LEU A 571 4.93 -1.34 6.55
C LEU A 571 6.25 -0.64 6.87
N ILE A 572 7.36 -1.38 6.97
CA ILE A 572 8.69 -0.81 7.21
C ILE A 572 9.01 0.24 6.15
N GLU A 573 8.83 -0.09 4.87
CA GLU A 573 9.13 0.80 3.75
C GLU A 573 8.18 2.01 3.72
N LYS A 574 6.88 1.78 3.96
CA LYS A 574 5.86 2.84 3.97
C LYS A 574 5.88 3.71 5.24
N THR A 575 6.61 3.32 6.30
CA THR A 575 6.77 4.19 7.49
C THR A 575 7.44 5.53 7.18
N GLY A 576 8.20 5.62 6.08
CA GLY A 576 8.73 6.89 5.56
C GLY A 576 7.66 7.87 5.04
N MET A 577 6.40 7.46 5.00
CA MET A 577 5.25 8.26 4.52
C MET A 577 4.07 8.29 5.50
N MET A 578 4.22 7.79 6.73
CA MET A 578 3.13 7.76 7.71
C MET A 578 2.79 9.14 8.31
N GLY A 579 3.50 10.18 7.90
CA GLY A 579 3.47 11.50 8.51
C GLY A 579 4.21 11.54 9.85
N ALA A 580 4.50 12.73 10.35
CA ALA A 580 4.90 12.92 11.75
C ALA A 580 3.67 13.38 12.56
N VAL A 581 2.99 12.44 13.20
CA VAL A 581 1.96 12.81 14.18
C VAL A 581 2.59 13.73 15.25
N PRO A 582 1.90 14.80 15.70
CA PRO A 582 2.50 15.75 16.64
C PRO A 582 3.00 15.06 17.92
N PRO A 583 4.11 15.54 18.51
CA PRO A 583 4.63 15.03 19.77
C PRO A 583 3.59 15.11 20.91
N PRO A 584 3.58 14.16 21.87
CA PRO A 584 4.52 13.05 21.98
C PRO A 584 4.18 11.84 21.09
N TYR A 585 2.97 11.77 20.53
CA TYR A 585 2.40 10.53 19.97
C TYR A 585 3.06 10.04 18.67
N GLY A 586 3.45 10.95 17.75
CA GLY A 586 4.04 10.51 16.48
C GLY A 586 5.50 10.08 16.53
N PHE A 587 6.20 10.43 17.61
CA PHE A 587 7.60 10.02 17.80
C PHE A 587 7.75 8.51 17.94
N TYR A 588 6.76 7.82 18.51
CA TYR A 588 6.82 6.38 18.78
C TYR A 588 5.90 5.53 17.90
N LEU A 589 5.04 6.15 17.09
CA LEU A 589 4.01 5.42 16.34
C LEU A 589 4.60 4.41 15.36
N ALA A 590 5.62 4.79 14.59
CA ALA A 590 6.28 3.90 13.62
C ALA A 590 6.86 2.65 14.31
N ASP A 591 7.63 2.85 15.38
CA ASP A 591 8.21 1.76 16.19
C ASP A 591 7.15 0.85 16.82
N VAL A 592 6.05 1.41 17.32
CA VAL A 592 4.93 0.66 17.89
C VAL A 592 4.22 -0.18 16.82
N VAL A 593 3.92 0.41 15.66
CA VAL A 593 3.21 -0.28 14.56
C VAL A 593 4.07 -1.42 14.01
N VAL A 594 5.34 -1.18 13.72
CA VAL A 594 6.27 -2.22 13.23
C VAL A 594 6.46 -3.32 14.28
N ALA A 595 6.63 -2.97 15.56
CA ALA A 595 6.73 -3.97 16.62
C ALA A 595 5.46 -4.81 16.76
N ALA A 596 4.27 -4.20 16.66
CA ALA A 596 3.00 -4.89 16.75
C ALA A 596 2.82 -5.88 15.58
N VAL A 597 3.13 -5.47 14.34
CA VAL A 597 3.02 -6.34 13.16
C VAL A 597 4.01 -7.49 13.21
N ILE A 598 5.27 -7.24 13.59
CA ILE A 598 6.25 -8.32 13.78
C ILE A 598 5.80 -9.25 14.90
N GLY A 599 5.19 -8.72 15.97
CA GLY A 599 4.62 -9.50 17.06
C GLY A 599 3.47 -10.41 16.63
N LEU A 600 2.51 -9.87 15.86
CA LEU A 600 1.39 -10.64 15.30
C LEU A 600 1.88 -11.70 14.32
N THR A 601 2.81 -11.35 13.42
CA THR A 601 3.43 -12.28 12.46
C THR A 601 4.17 -13.41 13.19
N THR A 602 4.91 -13.07 14.25
CA THR A 602 5.58 -14.06 15.10
C THR A 602 4.56 -14.97 15.80
N GLY A 603 3.44 -14.42 16.26
CA GLY A 603 2.32 -15.18 16.81
C GLY A 603 1.68 -16.14 15.81
N LEU A 604 1.53 -15.74 14.54
CA LEU A 604 1.02 -16.60 13.47
C LEU A 604 2.02 -17.72 13.13
N CYS A 605 3.32 -17.42 13.11
CA CYS A 605 4.35 -18.40 12.77
C CYS A 605 4.65 -19.39 13.92
N LEU A 606 4.86 -18.89 15.14
CA LEU A 606 5.31 -19.68 16.28
C LEU A 606 4.18 -20.13 17.19
N GLY A 607 3.04 -19.42 17.20
CA GLY A 607 1.87 -19.76 17.99
C GLY A 607 1.41 -21.21 17.80
N PRO A 608 1.23 -21.71 16.56
CA PRO A 608 0.78 -23.08 16.31
C PRO A 608 1.73 -24.16 16.85
N ILE A 609 3.01 -23.82 17.07
CA ILE A 609 4.05 -24.72 17.60
C ILE A 609 3.95 -24.85 19.13
N ILE A 610 3.54 -23.77 19.83
CA ILE A 610 3.57 -23.67 21.30
C ILE A 610 2.81 -24.81 22.02
N PRO A 611 1.58 -25.21 21.62
CA PRO A 611 0.78 -26.15 22.41
C PRO A 611 1.45 -27.48 22.72
N ILE A 612 2.36 -27.93 21.84
CA ILE A 612 3.10 -29.20 21.97
C ILE A 612 4.56 -28.97 22.40
N CYS A 613 5.19 -27.89 21.94
CA CYS A 613 6.62 -27.68 22.13
C CYS A 613 6.97 -26.88 23.41
N ASP A 614 5.98 -26.36 24.13
CA ASP A 614 6.18 -25.50 25.30
C ASP A 614 7.03 -26.14 26.41
N ARG A 615 6.98 -27.45 26.58
CA ARG A 615 7.75 -28.17 27.61
C ARG A 615 9.26 -27.99 27.47
N TRP A 616 9.75 -27.78 26.24
CA TRP A 616 11.16 -27.52 25.96
C TRP A 616 11.45 -26.03 25.85
N LEU A 617 10.50 -25.24 25.34
CA LEU A 617 10.69 -23.82 25.02
C LEU A 617 10.39 -22.89 26.21
N ALA A 618 9.42 -23.19 27.06
CA ALA A 618 8.99 -22.33 28.17
C ALA A 618 9.84 -22.51 29.46
N LYS A 619 11.11 -22.94 29.33
CA LYS A 619 12.02 -23.06 30.47
C LYS A 619 12.60 -21.70 30.88
N SER A 620 12.83 -21.52 32.17
CA SER A 620 13.42 -20.30 32.73
C SER A 620 14.77 -19.92 32.09
N SER A 621 15.57 -20.89 31.67
CA SER A 621 16.84 -20.66 30.96
C SER A 621 16.63 -20.06 29.57
N ILE A 622 15.66 -20.56 28.81
CA ILE A 622 15.27 -20.05 27.48
C ILE A 622 14.67 -18.65 27.60
N LEU A 623 13.74 -18.44 28.54
CA LEU A 623 13.13 -17.11 28.76
C LEU A 623 14.17 -16.06 29.12
N LYS A 624 15.15 -16.40 29.98
CA LYS A 624 16.28 -15.52 30.28
C LYS A 624 17.10 -15.26 29.03
N PHE A 625 17.44 -16.27 28.25
CA PHE A 625 18.19 -16.09 27.00
C PHE A 625 17.48 -15.11 26.05
N LEU A 626 16.17 -15.31 25.80
CA LEU A 626 15.37 -14.43 24.94
C LEU A 626 15.35 -12.99 25.49
N LEU A 627 15.13 -12.82 26.79
CA LEU A 627 15.16 -11.50 27.42
C LEU A 627 16.51 -10.79 27.27
N HIS A 628 17.63 -11.48 27.53
CA HIS A 628 18.96 -10.89 27.38
C HIS A 628 19.24 -10.57 25.91
N PHE A 629 18.89 -11.47 24.99
CA PHE A 629 19.06 -11.25 23.57
C PHE A 629 18.27 -10.04 23.09
N SER A 630 16.99 -9.91 23.49
CA SER A 630 16.17 -8.73 23.25
C SER A 630 16.86 -7.45 23.72
N VAL A 631 17.29 -7.39 25.00
CA VAL A 631 17.95 -6.21 25.56
C VAL A 631 19.23 -5.85 24.79
N VAL A 632 20.04 -6.85 24.42
CA VAL A 632 21.25 -6.62 23.62
C VAL A 632 20.90 -6.10 22.22
N MET A 633 19.90 -6.66 21.55
CA MET A 633 19.49 -6.19 20.22
C MET A 633 18.90 -4.77 20.25
N LEU A 634 18.16 -4.41 21.30
CA LEU A 634 17.70 -3.03 21.51
C LEU A 634 18.87 -2.06 21.66
N ALA A 635 19.89 -2.45 22.44
CA ALA A 635 21.10 -1.64 22.65
C ALA A 635 21.98 -1.55 21.40
N VAL A 636 22.05 -2.62 20.60
CA VAL A 636 22.76 -2.60 19.31
C VAL A 636 22.04 -1.68 18.34
N SER A 637 20.71 -1.78 18.23
CA SER A 637 19.91 -0.95 17.33
C SER A 637 20.06 0.54 17.63
N SER A 638 20.22 0.95 18.91
CA SER A 638 20.37 2.36 19.26
C SER A 638 21.64 3.02 18.73
N GLN A 639 22.59 2.25 18.20
CA GLN A 639 23.83 2.78 17.61
C GLN A 639 23.70 3.06 16.10
N PHE A 640 22.58 2.67 15.48
CA PHE A 640 22.38 2.84 14.04
C PHE A 640 21.66 4.13 13.73
N PHE A 641 22.15 4.82 12.70
CA PHE A 641 21.48 5.98 12.13
C PHE A 641 20.26 5.53 11.31
N PRO A 642 19.07 6.16 11.46
CA PRO A 642 17.84 5.69 10.83
C PRO A 642 17.82 5.72 9.30
N TYR A 643 18.58 6.63 8.66
CA TYR A 643 18.42 6.97 7.24
C TYR A 643 19.64 6.64 6.38
N SER A 644 19.39 6.43 5.09
CA SER A 644 20.43 6.26 4.06
C SER A 644 19.90 6.69 2.69
N LYS A 645 20.72 6.62 1.63
CA LYS A 645 20.22 6.81 0.26
C LYS A 645 19.19 5.77 -0.18
N ASP A 646 19.24 4.58 0.41
CA ASP A 646 18.33 3.47 0.11
C ASP A 646 17.10 3.47 1.02
N ALA A 647 17.05 4.37 2.00
CA ALA A 647 15.95 4.59 2.93
C ALA A 647 15.94 6.07 3.36
N PRO A 648 15.54 6.98 2.46
CA PRO A 648 15.76 8.40 2.64
C PRO A 648 14.81 9.04 3.67
N LYS A 649 15.30 10.05 4.37
CA LYS A 649 14.45 10.99 5.13
C LYS A 649 13.71 11.88 4.15
N ARG A 650 12.38 11.91 4.19
CA ARG A 650 11.57 12.72 3.28
C ARG A 650 11.26 14.11 3.86
N VAL A 651 11.56 15.14 3.08
CA VAL A 651 11.33 16.54 3.39
C VAL A 651 10.61 17.22 2.22
N VAL A 652 9.64 18.07 2.54
CA VAL A 652 9.01 18.97 1.57
C VAL A 652 9.50 20.39 1.86
N LEU A 653 10.08 21.02 0.85
CA LEU A 653 10.54 22.41 0.84
C LEU A 653 9.67 23.23 -0.12
N GLN A 654 8.83 24.08 0.45
CA GLN A 654 8.00 24.99 -0.31
C GLN A 654 8.58 26.41 -0.23
N HIS A 655 8.79 27.06 -1.38
CA HIS A 655 9.07 28.49 -1.44
C HIS A 655 7.79 29.25 -1.80
N THR A 656 7.23 29.95 -0.82
CA THR A 656 5.94 30.63 -0.92
C THR A 656 6.13 32.10 -1.27
N PHE A 657 5.40 32.60 -2.27
CA PHE A 657 5.24 34.03 -2.57
C PHE A 657 3.80 34.46 -2.33
N PHE A 658 3.62 35.54 -1.58
CA PHE A 658 2.32 36.14 -1.30
C PHE A 658 2.10 37.35 -2.22
N SER A 659 0.90 37.49 -2.76
CA SER A 659 0.50 38.65 -3.56
C SER A 659 -0.85 39.20 -3.10
N ALA A 660 -1.01 40.52 -3.15
CA ALA A 660 -2.29 41.21 -2.93
C ALA A 660 -3.20 41.23 -4.17
N GLY A 661 -2.84 40.47 -5.22
CA GLY A 661 -3.55 40.42 -6.50
C GLY A 661 -2.82 41.24 -7.56
N GLY A 662 -2.40 40.57 -8.64
CA GLY A 662 -1.57 41.15 -9.70
C GLY A 662 -0.08 40.83 -9.53
N ASN A 663 0.80 41.74 -9.95
CA ASN A 663 2.25 41.47 -10.01
C ASN A 663 3.05 41.91 -8.77
N GLU A 664 2.37 42.38 -7.73
CA GLU A 664 3.02 42.87 -6.52
C GLU A 664 3.16 41.73 -5.51
N ILE A 665 4.39 41.48 -5.07
CA ILE A 665 4.69 40.50 -4.01
C ILE A 665 4.74 41.24 -2.67
N THR A 666 3.89 40.78 -1.74
CA THR A 666 3.77 41.36 -0.40
C THR A 666 4.65 40.64 0.62
N GLY A 667 5.11 39.42 0.32
CA GLY A 667 6.00 38.66 1.19
C GLY A 667 6.47 37.36 0.56
N SER A 668 7.49 36.74 1.15
CA SER A 668 8.00 35.44 0.74
C SER A 668 8.55 34.66 1.93
N ASN A 669 8.31 33.35 1.96
CA ASN A 669 8.75 32.45 3.03
C ASN A 669 9.19 31.10 2.46
N TYR A 670 10.14 30.44 3.13
CA TYR A 670 10.35 29.01 3.03
C TYR A 670 9.48 28.32 4.08
N ASP A 671 8.67 27.35 3.66
CA ASP A 671 7.89 26.48 4.55
C ASP A 671 8.43 25.04 4.39
N LEU A 672 8.81 24.41 5.51
CA LEU A 672 9.34 23.05 5.56
C LEU A 672 8.34 22.10 6.23
N ALA A 673 8.24 20.89 5.67
CA ALA A 673 7.46 19.80 6.25
C ALA A 673 8.20 18.45 6.13
N VAL A 674 7.84 17.51 6.99
CA VAL A 674 8.35 16.13 6.97
C VAL A 674 7.21 15.12 6.87
N ILE A 675 7.51 13.94 6.32
CA ILE A 675 6.52 12.90 6.02
C ILE A 675 6.73 11.62 6.88
N ASP A 676 7.64 11.65 7.85
CA ASP A 676 7.89 10.53 8.77
C ASP A 676 8.09 11.01 10.22
N SER A 677 8.24 10.07 11.18
CA SER A 677 8.29 10.33 12.62
C SER A 677 9.40 11.26 13.11
N ASN A 678 10.55 11.40 12.43
CA ASN A 678 11.60 12.33 12.86
C ASN A 678 11.28 13.76 12.42
N SER A 679 11.30 14.71 13.35
CA SER A 679 10.94 16.11 13.08
C SER A 679 12.02 16.87 12.30
N MET A 680 11.70 18.11 11.88
CA MET A 680 12.72 19.01 11.30
C MET A 680 13.86 19.35 12.27
N GLU A 681 13.62 19.33 13.59
CA GLU A 681 14.67 19.45 14.62
C GLU A 681 15.76 18.38 14.46
N PHE A 682 15.36 17.14 14.13
CA PHE A 682 16.31 16.06 13.83
C PHE A 682 17.15 16.39 12.59
N VAL A 683 16.51 16.90 11.53
CA VAL A 683 17.22 17.28 10.30
C VAL A 683 18.25 18.37 10.58
N PHE A 684 17.87 19.46 11.27
CA PHE A 684 18.78 20.55 11.60
C PHE A 684 19.94 20.11 12.49
N LYS A 685 19.70 19.23 13.47
CA LYS A 685 20.75 18.65 14.31
C LYS A 685 21.82 17.91 13.49
N HIS A 686 21.42 17.28 12.38
CA HIS A 686 22.30 16.50 11.50
C HIS A 686 22.68 17.25 10.21
N ALA A 687 22.28 18.52 10.06
CA ALA A 687 22.57 19.38 8.91
C ALA A 687 22.90 20.82 9.38
N PRO A 688 24.08 21.04 10.00
CA PRO A 688 24.41 22.32 10.63
C PRO A 688 24.50 23.48 9.63
N GLU A 689 24.96 23.23 8.40
CA GLU A 689 25.04 24.25 7.35
C GLU A 689 23.65 24.75 6.94
N LEU A 690 22.68 23.83 6.77
CA LEU A 690 21.29 24.17 6.53
C LEU A 690 20.68 24.97 7.69
N ALA A 691 20.99 24.57 8.92
CA ALA A 691 20.53 25.27 10.12
C ALA A 691 21.10 26.70 10.17
N GLU A 692 22.39 26.88 9.86
CA GLU A 692 23.04 28.19 9.80
C GLU A 692 22.41 29.09 8.73
N GLU A 693 22.20 28.58 7.50
CA GLU A 693 21.57 29.32 6.41
C GLU A 693 20.16 29.81 6.76
N LEU A 694 19.39 28.98 7.47
CA LEU A 694 18.04 29.33 7.95
C LEU A 694 18.05 30.10 9.28
N ASN A 695 19.22 30.53 9.78
CA ASN A 695 19.39 31.23 11.05
C ASN A 695 18.80 30.49 12.28
N VAL A 696 18.88 29.15 12.27
CA VAL A 696 18.46 28.26 13.35
C VAL A 696 19.55 28.21 14.42
N GLY A 697 19.43 29.07 15.43
CA GLY A 697 20.38 29.15 16.56
C GLY A 697 20.18 28.09 17.65
N SER A 698 21.08 28.06 18.65
CA SER A 698 21.04 27.08 19.76
C SER A 698 19.82 27.17 20.68
N SER A 699 19.07 28.27 20.63
CA SER A 699 17.81 28.47 21.36
C SER A 699 16.56 28.14 20.54
N PHE A 700 16.72 27.69 19.28
CA PHE A 700 15.61 27.31 18.42
C PHE A 700 14.94 26.04 18.96
N SER A 701 13.62 26.10 19.06
CA SER A 701 12.76 24.94 19.26
C SER A 701 11.57 25.08 18.34
N LEU A 702 11.13 23.97 17.74
CA LEU A 702 9.91 23.91 16.95
C LEU A 702 8.69 24.44 17.72
N ARG A 703 8.68 24.33 19.07
CA ARG A 703 7.61 24.87 19.91
C ARG A 703 7.51 26.40 19.87
N ASN A 704 8.62 27.07 19.57
CA ASN A 704 8.73 28.53 19.53
C ASN A 704 8.83 29.06 18.08
N ALA A 705 8.95 28.18 17.09
CA ALA A 705 8.93 28.56 15.68
C ALA A 705 7.51 28.96 15.28
N GLU A 706 7.39 29.95 14.38
CA GLU A 706 6.10 30.26 13.78
C GLU A 706 5.61 29.03 13.00
N ALA A 707 4.48 28.46 13.44
CA ALA A 707 3.84 27.39 12.71
C ALA A 707 3.39 27.92 11.34
N SER A 708 3.67 27.16 10.28
CA SER A 708 3.07 27.46 8.98
C SER A 708 1.54 27.41 9.13
N PRO A 709 0.81 28.51 8.86
CA PRO A 709 -0.63 28.51 8.88
C PRO A 709 -1.14 27.50 7.84
N GLN A 710 -2.28 26.89 8.13
CA GLN A 710 -2.84 25.80 7.32
C GLN A 710 -3.06 26.21 5.86
N ASN A 711 -3.36 27.49 5.60
CA ASN A 711 -3.51 28.04 4.26
C ASN A 711 -2.21 28.10 3.44
N ALA A 712 -1.04 28.05 4.08
CA ALA A 712 0.25 28.05 3.37
C ALA A 712 0.42 26.77 2.53
N TRP A 713 -0.18 25.67 2.96
CA TRP A 713 -0.08 24.36 2.31
C TRP A 713 -1.28 24.02 1.42
N LEU A 714 -2.09 25.03 1.06
CA LEU A 714 -3.32 24.86 0.28
C LEU A 714 -3.09 24.14 -1.05
N ALA A 715 -1.98 24.40 -1.75
CA ALA A 715 -1.67 23.74 -3.01
C ALA A 715 -1.47 22.21 -2.87
N PHE A 716 -1.03 21.77 -1.70
CA PHE A 716 -0.77 20.36 -1.38
C PHE A 716 -1.97 19.67 -0.70
N PHE A 717 -3.04 20.39 -0.39
CA PHE A 717 -4.25 19.83 0.23
C PHE A 717 -5.01 18.89 -0.74
N PRO A 718 -5.48 17.70 -0.32
CA PRO A 718 -5.57 17.19 1.06
C PRO A 718 -4.33 16.40 1.54
N ILE A 719 -3.32 16.19 0.69
CA ILE A 719 -2.07 15.49 1.08
C ILE A 719 -1.36 16.24 2.21
N SER A 720 -1.52 17.56 2.28
CA SER A 720 -1.03 18.38 3.41
C SER A 720 -1.52 17.93 4.79
N CYS A 721 -2.61 17.15 4.87
CA CYS A 721 -3.14 16.63 6.14
C CYS A 721 -2.33 15.46 6.71
N VAL A 722 -1.50 14.80 5.89
CA VAL A 722 -0.65 13.68 6.31
C VAL A 722 0.83 14.07 6.46
N VAL A 723 1.19 15.34 6.19
CA VAL A 723 2.54 15.86 6.44
C VAL A 723 2.59 16.70 7.71
N THR A 724 3.79 16.87 8.24
CA THR A 724 4.01 17.62 9.47
C THR A 724 4.70 18.92 9.16
N THR A 725 3.90 19.98 9.17
CA THR A 725 4.32 21.32 8.80
C THR A 725 4.99 22.00 9.99
N ASN A 726 6.31 22.16 9.93
CA ASN A 726 7.09 22.79 10.99
C ASN A 726 8.37 23.39 10.42
N GLY A 727 8.45 24.72 10.44
CA GLY A 727 9.63 25.44 9.96
C GLY A 727 9.26 26.44 8.88
N ARG A 728 8.74 27.58 9.30
CA ARG A 728 8.58 28.76 8.46
C ARG A 728 9.78 29.68 8.66
N PHE A 729 10.39 30.09 7.56
CA PHE A 729 11.56 30.96 7.54
C PHE A 729 11.34 32.10 6.56
N PRO A 730 11.65 33.36 6.92
CA PRO A 730 11.61 34.47 5.99
C PRO A 730 12.51 34.19 4.79
N ALA A 731 12.00 34.41 3.58
CA ALA A 731 12.77 34.30 2.35
C ALA A 731 12.86 35.67 1.66
N LYS A 732 13.93 35.89 0.89
CA LYS A 732 14.05 37.10 0.09
C LYS A 732 13.12 36.98 -1.12
N ALA A 733 12.34 38.02 -1.40
CA ALA A 733 11.46 38.06 -2.57
C ALA A 733 12.19 38.44 -3.88
N ASN A 734 13.52 38.29 -3.93
CA ASN A 734 14.32 38.93 -4.97
C ASN A 734 14.29 38.13 -6.28
N LYS A 735 14.18 38.84 -7.40
CA LYS A 735 14.31 38.35 -8.79
C LYS A 735 13.23 37.43 -9.34
N ILE A 736 12.22 37.00 -8.57
CA ILE A 736 11.11 36.22 -9.15
C ILE A 736 10.31 37.01 -10.21
N SER A 737 10.21 38.33 -10.05
CA SER A 737 9.63 39.25 -11.05
C SER A 737 10.51 39.46 -12.29
N GLU A 738 11.80 39.10 -12.25
CA GLU A 738 12.65 39.07 -13.45
C GLU A 738 12.31 37.84 -14.32
N ARG A 739 11.83 36.76 -13.70
CA ARG A 739 11.48 35.51 -14.38
C ARG A 739 10.05 35.54 -14.91
N TYR A 740 9.11 35.95 -14.08
CA TYR A 740 7.69 35.96 -14.44
C TYR A 740 7.18 37.39 -14.60
N SER A 741 6.68 37.66 -15.80
CA SER A 741 6.12 38.96 -16.15
C SER A 741 4.70 39.14 -15.61
N GLN A 742 3.98 38.05 -15.35
CA GLN A 742 2.65 38.08 -14.72
C GLN A 742 2.48 36.95 -13.71
N PHE A 743 2.00 37.28 -12.51
CA PHE A 743 1.66 36.29 -11.49
C PHE A 743 0.18 35.87 -11.58
N PRO A 744 -0.16 34.70 -11.00
CA PRO A 744 -1.54 34.24 -10.94
C PRO A 744 -2.44 35.27 -10.26
N HIS A 745 -3.59 35.55 -10.88
CA HIS A 745 -4.55 36.46 -10.30
C HIS A 745 -5.99 36.18 -10.74
N LEU A 746 -6.93 36.56 -9.87
CA LEU A 746 -8.36 36.35 -10.06
C LEU A 746 -9.05 37.70 -10.32
N LYS A 747 -9.94 37.75 -11.32
CA LYS A 747 -10.68 38.97 -11.68
C LYS A 747 -12.16 38.69 -11.90
N THR A 748 -13.00 39.67 -11.60
CA THR A 748 -14.42 39.65 -11.95
C THR A 748 -14.59 39.92 -13.44
N ARG A 749 -15.16 38.95 -14.17
CA ARG A 749 -15.35 39.01 -15.62
C ARG A 749 -16.51 39.90 -16.05
N LYS A 750 -17.61 39.87 -15.28
CA LYS A 750 -18.87 40.59 -15.56
C LYS A 750 -19.53 41.01 -14.24
N PRO A 751 -20.40 42.04 -14.24
CA PRO A 751 -21.17 42.41 -13.06
C PRO A 751 -21.90 41.20 -12.45
N GLN A 752 -21.97 41.17 -11.12
CA GLN A 752 -22.68 40.11 -10.41
C GLN A 752 -24.15 40.06 -10.85
N THR A 753 -24.69 38.85 -10.97
CA THR A 753 -26.09 38.63 -11.30
C THR A 753 -26.84 38.24 -10.03
N THR A 754 -27.78 39.08 -9.59
CA THR A 754 -28.65 38.76 -8.44
C THR A 754 -29.96 38.17 -8.96
N PHE A 755 -30.33 37.01 -8.44
CA PHE A 755 -31.57 36.32 -8.78
C PHE A 755 -32.70 36.71 -7.83
N GLN A 756 -33.95 36.51 -8.27
CA GLN A 756 -35.14 36.87 -7.49
C GLN A 756 -35.28 36.12 -6.16
N ASN A 757 -34.63 34.95 -6.03
CA ASN A 757 -34.57 34.16 -4.81
C ASN A 757 -33.53 34.67 -3.78
N GLY A 758 -32.84 35.79 -4.07
CA GLY A 758 -31.81 36.37 -3.21
C GLY A 758 -30.41 35.81 -3.42
N THR A 759 -30.24 34.79 -4.26
CA THR A 759 -28.91 34.26 -4.61
C THR A 759 -28.17 35.22 -5.54
N ARG A 760 -26.84 35.29 -5.43
CA ARG A 760 -26.00 36.11 -6.31
C ARG A 760 -24.94 35.25 -6.99
N ARG A 761 -24.69 35.51 -8.27
CA ARG A 761 -23.65 34.82 -9.06
C ARG A 761 -22.53 35.77 -9.42
N VAL A 762 -21.32 35.41 -8.99
CA VAL A 762 -20.08 36.10 -9.30
C VAL A 762 -19.41 35.39 -10.47
N HIS A 763 -19.10 36.11 -11.53
CA HIS A 763 -18.42 35.57 -12.71
C HIS A 763 -16.94 35.89 -12.62
N LEU A 764 -16.10 34.85 -12.58
CA LEU A 764 -14.68 34.97 -12.32
C LEU A 764 -13.84 34.48 -13.51
N GLU A 765 -12.70 35.14 -13.69
CA GLU A 765 -11.65 34.78 -14.63
C GLU A 765 -10.34 34.65 -13.85
N LEU A 766 -9.79 33.43 -13.81
CA LEU A 766 -8.49 33.13 -13.19
C LEU A 766 -7.43 33.05 -14.28
N PHE A 767 -6.39 33.86 -14.09
CA PHE A 767 -5.19 33.90 -14.89
C PHE A 767 -4.08 33.19 -14.13
N LEU A 768 -3.39 32.25 -14.77
CA LEU A 768 -2.22 31.57 -14.17
C LEU A 768 -0.91 32.31 -14.45
N GLY A 769 -0.98 33.45 -15.15
CA GLY A 769 0.17 34.31 -15.42
C GLY A 769 1.14 33.69 -16.43
N SER A 770 2.42 34.02 -16.27
CA SER A 770 3.51 33.52 -17.11
C SER A 770 4.23 32.32 -16.50
N LEU A 771 3.59 31.60 -15.56
CA LEU A 771 4.16 30.38 -14.97
C LEU A 771 4.28 29.28 -16.02
N GLU A 772 5.32 28.44 -15.88
CA GLU A 772 5.73 27.49 -16.91
C GLU A 772 5.40 26.04 -16.57
N GLU A 773 5.68 25.57 -15.35
CA GLU A 773 5.62 24.15 -14.97
C GLU A 773 4.58 23.94 -13.84
N ILE A 774 3.37 24.46 -14.06
CA ILE A 774 2.27 24.37 -13.10
C ILE A 774 1.83 22.92 -12.92
N TRP A 775 1.97 22.40 -11.71
CA TRP A 775 1.46 21.07 -11.38
C TRP A 775 -0.03 21.14 -11.03
N VAL A 776 -0.43 22.09 -10.18
CA VAL A 776 -1.82 22.24 -9.76
C VAL A 776 -2.14 23.66 -9.31
N THR A 777 -3.39 24.07 -9.51
CA THR A 777 -3.98 25.27 -8.91
C THR A 777 -5.08 24.87 -7.95
N VAL A 778 -5.11 25.41 -6.74
CA VAL A 778 -6.11 25.10 -5.72
C VAL A 778 -6.83 26.37 -5.31
N LEU A 779 -8.16 26.31 -5.31
CA LEU A 779 -9.05 27.35 -4.82
C LEU A 779 -9.69 26.86 -3.52
N ASN A 780 -9.56 27.66 -2.46
CA ASN A 780 -10.38 27.52 -1.27
C ASN A 780 -11.42 28.65 -1.26
N VAL A 781 -12.68 28.28 -1.48
CA VAL A 781 -13.82 29.20 -1.48
C VAL A 781 -14.50 29.14 -0.13
N THR A 782 -14.48 30.24 0.62
CA THR A 782 -15.05 30.34 1.96
C THR A 782 -16.23 31.32 1.95
N GLY A 783 -17.38 30.90 2.47
CA GLY A 783 -18.60 31.72 2.51
C GLY A 783 -19.86 30.93 2.15
N PRO A 784 -20.99 31.61 1.88
CA PRO A 784 -22.30 31.00 1.66
C PRO A 784 -22.46 30.40 0.25
N LEU A 785 -21.56 29.50 -0.17
CA LEU A 785 -21.57 28.92 -1.52
C LEU A 785 -22.71 27.91 -1.68
N SER A 786 -23.59 28.15 -2.66
CA SER A 786 -24.70 27.26 -3.02
C SER A 786 -24.51 26.53 -4.35
N GLY A 787 -23.63 27.05 -5.22
CA GLY A 787 -23.39 26.49 -6.55
C GLY A 787 -22.09 27.02 -7.18
N TRP A 788 -21.57 26.33 -8.17
CA TRP A 788 -20.44 26.81 -8.99
C TRP A 788 -20.41 26.12 -10.36
N SER A 789 -19.52 26.50 -11.27
CA SER A 789 -19.49 25.92 -12.64
C SER A 789 -18.85 24.53 -12.77
N PHE A 790 -18.46 23.88 -11.67
CA PHE A 790 -17.75 22.60 -11.66
C PHE A 790 -18.63 21.49 -11.06
N ALA A 791 -18.24 20.24 -11.29
CA ALA A 791 -18.87 19.05 -10.70
C ALA A 791 -20.42 19.10 -10.76
N ASP A 792 -20.96 19.24 -11.97
CA ASP A 792 -22.41 19.30 -12.24
C ASP A 792 -23.16 20.42 -11.48
N GLY A 793 -22.49 21.53 -11.22
CA GLY A 793 -23.12 22.67 -10.55
C GLY A 793 -23.05 22.63 -9.03
N LYS A 794 -22.48 21.57 -8.44
CA LYS A 794 -22.60 21.25 -7.01
C LYS A 794 -21.25 21.35 -6.31
N PRO A 795 -21.13 22.19 -5.27
CA PRO A 795 -19.96 22.20 -4.40
C PRO A 795 -19.81 20.86 -3.65
N PRO A 796 -18.58 20.47 -3.26
CA PRO A 796 -18.34 19.31 -2.43
C PRO A 796 -18.89 19.53 -1.03
N ALA A 797 -18.82 18.51 -0.17
CA ALA A 797 -19.10 18.73 1.24
C ALA A 797 -18.08 19.75 1.79
N PRO A 798 -18.52 20.76 2.57
CA PRO A 798 -17.61 21.79 3.06
C PRO A 798 -16.64 21.25 4.11
N GLU A 799 -15.42 21.74 4.08
CA GLU A 799 -14.51 21.74 5.22
C GLU A 799 -15.04 22.76 6.25
N LEU A 800 -15.18 22.32 7.50
CA LEU A 800 -15.72 23.14 8.60
C LEU A 800 -14.57 23.49 9.57
N PRO A 801 -13.83 24.59 9.34
CA PRO A 801 -12.86 25.06 10.32
C PRO A 801 -13.58 25.40 11.64
N ALA A 802 -12.97 25.07 12.78
CA ALA A 802 -13.58 25.25 14.10
C ALA A 802 -13.99 26.72 14.33
N GLY A 803 -15.30 26.99 14.33
CA GLY A 803 -15.87 28.33 14.53
C GLY A 803 -15.85 29.25 13.31
N GLY A 804 -15.47 28.76 12.12
CA GLY A 804 -15.45 29.54 10.87
C GLY A 804 -16.60 29.19 9.90
N PRO A 805 -16.83 30.02 8.85
CA PRO A 805 -17.76 29.70 7.77
C PRO A 805 -17.30 28.48 6.96
N PRO A 806 -18.23 27.80 6.25
CA PRO A 806 -17.89 26.64 5.42
C PRO A 806 -16.90 27.01 4.31
N SER A 807 -15.98 26.08 4.04
CA SER A 807 -14.90 26.19 3.06
C SER A 807 -14.99 25.05 2.04
N TYR A 808 -14.87 25.36 0.76
CA TYR A 808 -15.02 24.42 -0.34
C TYR A 808 -13.74 24.41 -1.18
N ILE A 809 -13.21 23.21 -1.42
CA ILE A 809 -11.93 23.03 -2.10
C ILE A 809 -12.14 22.60 -3.55
N LEU A 810 -11.49 23.31 -4.47
CA LEU A 810 -11.43 22.99 -5.89
C LEU A 810 -9.98 22.93 -6.34
N ARG A 811 -9.54 21.80 -6.87
CA ARG A 811 -8.23 21.66 -7.54
C ARG A 811 -8.44 21.72 -9.05
N LEU A 812 -7.61 22.50 -9.71
CA LEU A 812 -7.60 22.76 -11.14
C LEU A 812 -6.28 22.30 -11.75
N SER A 813 -6.35 21.55 -12.85
CA SER A 813 -5.18 21.11 -13.62
C SER A 813 -5.29 21.52 -15.09
N GLY A 814 -4.19 22.01 -15.66
CA GLY A 814 -4.10 22.41 -17.06
C GLY A 814 -3.17 23.59 -17.32
N ASN A 815 -2.88 23.84 -18.60
CA ASN A 815 -1.87 24.80 -19.06
C ASN A 815 -2.13 26.25 -18.61
N SER A 816 -1.05 27.01 -18.35
CA SER A 816 -1.07 28.43 -17.96
C SER A 816 -1.55 29.38 -19.05
N SER A 817 -1.37 29.04 -20.33
CA SER A 817 -1.73 29.90 -21.47
C SER A 817 -3.23 30.15 -21.61
N GLU A 818 -4.04 29.29 -21.01
CA GLU A 818 -5.49 29.37 -21.07
C GLU A 818 -6.06 29.97 -19.78
N LYS A 819 -7.14 30.72 -19.90
CA LYS A 819 -7.81 31.31 -18.72
C LYS A 819 -8.90 30.39 -18.21
N TRP A 820 -9.06 30.32 -16.90
CA TRP A 820 -10.19 29.62 -16.28
C TRP A 820 -11.36 30.58 -16.15
N ASN A 821 -12.45 30.29 -16.84
CA ASN A 821 -13.69 31.07 -16.76
C ASN A 821 -14.73 30.26 -15.98
N PHE A 822 -15.16 30.77 -14.83
CA PHE A 822 -16.10 30.07 -13.97
C PHE A 822 -17.06 31.02 -13.27
N TRP A 823 -18.03 30.46 -12.57
CA TRP A 823 -18.93 31.23 -11.72
C TRP A 823 -19.07 30.58 -10.35
N LEU A 824 -19.28 31.42 -9.34
CA LEU A 824 -19.62 31.03 -7.97
C LEU A 824 -20.99 31.62 -7.66
N GLU A 825 -21.88 30.81 -7.10
CA GLU A 825 -23.22 31.21 -6.67
C GLU A 825 -23.30 31.18 -5.15
N ALA A 826 -23.65 32.33 -4.57
CA ALA A 826 -23.77 32.53 -3.14
C ALA A 826 -25.24 32.65 -2.73
N SER A 827 -25.60 32.03 -1.60
CA SER A 827 -26.97 32.02 -1.06
C SER A 827 -27.34 33.27 -0.27
N SER A 828 -26.40 34.17 0.01
CA SER A 828 -26.63 35.42 0.73
C SER A 828 -25.73 36.56 0.22
N GLU A 829 -25.95 37.76 0.77
CA GLU A 829 -25.11 38.95 0.52
C GLU A 829 -23.77 38.92 1.27
N GLU A 830 -23.53 37.91 2.11
CA GLU A 830 -22.24 37.77 2.80
C GLU A 830 -21.09 37.62 1.79
N GLU A 831 -19.92 38.12 2.18
CA GLU A 831 -18.72 38.15 1.36
C GLU A 831 -18.23 36.73 1.02
N VAL A 832 -17.85 36.50 -0.23
CA VAL A 832 -17.23 35.25 -0.66
C VAL A 832 -15.72 35.47 -0.75
N ARG A 833 -14.98 34.80 0.13
CA ARG A 833 -13.52 34.81 0.11
C ARG A 833 -13.02 33.67 -0.77
N VAL A 834 -12.07 33.97 -1.65
CA VAL A 834 -11.39 32.98 -2.49
C VAL A 834 -9.89 33.08 -2.26
N ASP A 835 -9.32 32.05 -1.63
CA ASP A 835 -7.86 31.87 -1.57
C ASP A 835 -7.41 31.08 -2.81
N VAL A 836 -6.40 31.58 -3.51
CA VAL A 836 -5.81 30.98 -4.70
C VAL A 836 -4.39 30.53 -4.37
N ALA A 837 -4.10 29.26 -4.57
CA ALA A 837 -2.76 28.69 -4.47
C ALA A 837 -2.35 28.06 -5.81
N VAL A 838 -1.20 28.43 -6.37
CA VAL A 838 -0.67 27.80 -7.60
C VAL A 838 0.70 27.21 -7.30
N LEU A 839 0.85 25.91 -7.55
CA LEU A 839 2.13 25.19 -7.41
C LEU A 839 2.84 25.18 -8.76
N ASP A 840 3.98 25.84 -8.83
CA ASP A 840 4.92 25.81 -9.94
C ASP A 840 6.15 24.99 -9.55
N GLN A 841 6.53 24.03 -10.38
CA GLN A 841 7.62 23.10 -10.07
C GLN A 841 9.00 23.75 -10.23
N ARG A 842 9.08 24.90 -10.91
CA ARG A 842 10.31 25.67 -11.02
C ARG A 842 10.68 26.26 -9.68
N ILE A 843 11.91 25.97 -9.24
CA ILE A 843 12.54 26.61 -8.09
C ILE A 843 13.63 27.59 -8.54
N ASP A 844 13.82 28.66 -7.78
CA ASP A 844 14.88 29.66 -8.04
C ASP A 844 16.26 29.20 -7.54
N GLU A 845 17.31 29.97 -7.87
CA GLU A 845 18.68 29.62 -7.51
C GLU A 845 18.94 29.64 -6.00
N GLU A 846 18.26 30.50 -5.24
CA GLU A 846 18.38 30.54 -3.77
C GLU A 846 17.77 29.26 -3.17
N THR A 847 16.62 28.83 -3.67
CA THR A 847 15.96 27.57 -3.26
C THR A 847 16.76 26.35 -3.67
N LYS A 848 17.39 26.35 -4.86
CA LYS A 848 18.32 25.29 -5.27
C LYS A 848 19.53 25.22 -4.35
N HIS A 849 20.10 26.37 -3.98
CA HIS A 849 21.19 26.43 -3.03
C HIS A 849 20.76 25.86 -1.68
N LEU A 850 19.61 26.29 -1.14
CA LEU A 850 19.07 25.77 0.11
C LEU A 850 18.84 24.25 0.05
N LYS A 851 18.25 23.75 -1.04
CA LYS A 851 18.07 22.32 -1.29
C LYS A 851 19.40 21.56 -1.28
N SER A 852 20.47 22.15 -1.81
CA SER A 852 21.80 21.52 -1.87
C SER A 852 22.47 21.36 -0.50
N LEU A 853 22.03 22.11 0.52
CA LEU A 853 22.53 22.00 1.90
C LEU A 853 21.90 20.82 2.66
N PHE A 854 20.87 20.18 2.11
CA PHE A 854 20.30 18.99 2.71
C PHE A 854 21.26 17.79 2.61
N PRO A 855 21.37 16.96 3.65
CA PRO A 855 22.25 15.80 3.63
C PRO A 855 21.82 14.77 2.56
N GLY A 856 22.80 14.08 1.99
CA GLY A 856 22.55 13.09 0.93
C GLY A 856 21.78 11.82 1.35
N TRP A 857 21.43 11.66 2.62
CA TRP A 857 20.50 10.64 3.12
C TRP A 857 19.04 11.13 3.19
N SER A 858 18.77 12.36 2.74
CA SER A 858 17.44 12.93 2.64
C SER A 858 17.00 13.11 1.19
N ASP A 859 15.70 12.95 0.96
CA ASP A 859 15.02 13.30 -0.28
C ASP A 859 14.21 14.58 -0.04
N VAL A 860 14.37 15.56 -0.93
CA VAL A 860 13.74 16.88 -0.79
C VAL A 860 12.85 17.15 -1.99
N ILE A 861 11.55 17.00 -1.78
CA ILE A 861 10.52 17.49 -2.69
C ILE A 861 10.50 19.01 -2.56
N SER A 862 10.65 19.73 -3.67
CA SER A 862 10.89 21.17 -3.67
C SER A 862 10.12 21.84 -4.78
N TYR A 863 9.36 22.88 -4.46
CA TYR A 863 8.55 23.62 -5.42
C TYR A 863 8.28 25.05 -4.95
N THR A 864 7.75 25.87 -5.86
CA THR A 864 7.33 27.24 -5.57
C THR A 864 5.80 27.36 -5.55
N SER A 865 5.26 28.08 -4.56
CA SER A 865 3.83 28.32 -4.40
C SER A 865 3.50 29.80 -4.47
N PHE A 866 2.49 30.16 -5.26
CA PHE A 866 1.94 31.53 -5.31
C PHE A 866 0.59 31.59 -4.61
N LEU A 867 0.49 32.41 -3.57
CA LEU A 867 -0.71 32.56 -2.74
C LEU A 867 -1.29 33.97 -2.85
N SER A 868 -2.60 34.06 -3.05
CA SER A 868 -3.34 35.32 -3.02
C SER A 868 -4.76 35.11 -2.50
N THR A 869 -5.36 36.15 -1.95
CA THR A 869 -6.71 36.13 -1.39
C THR A 869 -7.56 37.23 -2.01
N TYR A 870 -8.78 36.90 -2.39
CA TYR A 870 -9.75 37.80 -3.00
C TYR A 870 -11.08 37.76 -2.25
N PHE A 871 -11.83 38.85 -2.33
CA PHE A 871 -13.13 39.01 -1.70
C PHE A 871 -14.14 39.53 -2.73
N PHE A 872 -15.34 38.95 -2.74
CA PHE A 872 -16.39 39.24 -3.72
C PHE A 872 -17.77 39.41 -3.10
#